data_AF-A0A1V1WWL2-F1
#
_entry.id   AF-A0A1V1WWL2-F1
#
_cell.length_a   1.000
_cell.length_b   1.000
_cell.length_c   1.000
_cell.angle_alpha   90.00
_cell.angle_beta   90.00
_cell.angle_gamma   90.00
#
_symmetry.space_group_name_H-M   'P 1'
#
loop_
_entity.id
_entity.type
_entity.pdbx_description
1 polymer ?
#
loop_
_entity_poly.entity_id
_entity_poly.type
_entity_poly.pdbx_seq_one_letter_code
_entity_poly.pdbx_strand_id
1 'polypeptide(L)'
;MPTPLMETLRKQTKEETISYEYTYCLDGGELAIAVGKDENQYRISLITDIDGPLILHWGISKHSRQQWVLPPADIRPSGTVVLQDKAAETTFAEEGDYRKVQLNLAGKDAPIGIPFVVRQVGTDRWIKDNGRNFYIPVAVSRQYKETFKDVAVAGLADTIIEREMGPHSWTLMHRFNLCYDLLESIGGNVEGLALIYVWLRFSALRQLDWQRNYNTQPRELSHAQDRLTLKLAEQYQRQPQGREFIRLILTTLGRGGEGQRVRDEVLNIMHRHHIKEISGHFMEEWHQKLHNNTTPDDVVICEAYLAFLKANGNLDIFYKTLEAGGVTRKRLKGFERSIVSDPDFIAHLKEALIHDFEHFLGILKSVHSGTDLGTAIHAARHLFDKKLHDLMDFIWAHRDDPGTRAGILVAKIVEGRQHLKMQLEYAGTNGRDALFVDLALDDFLRVVIERNLCHDISGDELAELITMVTEDLLITEENDELEYSLGHWKRLGQRPRFKQQWSLEAKAVLDRVGRALGAVIDRYYQILQPMAEFLGTAFEAEPWIITLFSEEVVRGSPAFALAALLRQIDPVLRKSAELGNWQVISPGQTTGIVDVVSNMQSIQSKDFSQNTVIIADIITGAEEIPANISAIITPDTTDIVSHVAIRARNAKVLFATCYDSDTIAQLKSIRGHWLQLSVNVAGDVVFEESREADAKDAKPLSEQSAIPHLLSRPGFTDYAVTAGEFNEGNVGGKSHNLKQLHGKVPNWIHLPASVALPFGVFEEVLFREENRKVSKQYEALIHDIDKEKENARDEILGKLRKTVMSLAAPEELVSCLREAMYEARLPWPENWEGAWRGIKGVWASKWNDRALLSRKIRGIPHDDLFMAVLIQEVVEAEYSFVIHTVNPLTGDGKEVYAEVVSGLGETLVGNYPGRALSFTCNKDGLKPKIKAFPSKSIGLFGRGLIFRSDSNGEDLADYAGAGLYDSIMLEPPVKTRLDYTEELLIQDEDFRNEFMVSVATIGAIIEEALGFPQDIEGAYCKGQYHVVQTRPQVGTANE
;
A
#
# COMPACT_ATOMS: atom_id res chain seq x y z
N MET A 1 41.69 -3.63 -4.91
CA MET A 1 42.31 -2.63 -5.79
C MET A 1 42.00 -3.04 -7.23
N PRO A 2 41.65 -2.12 -8.14
CA PRO A 2 41.40 -2.44 -9.54
C PRO A 2 42.66 -3.03 -10.20
N THR A 3 42.49 -3.98 -11.12
CA THR A 3 43.63 -4.58 -11.83
C THR A 3 44.21 -3.57 -12.85
N PRO A 4 45.50 -3.67 -13.23
CA PRO A 4 46.12 -2.75 -14.19
C PRO A 4 45.36 -2.65 -15.52
N LEU A 5 44.74 -3.75 -15.92
CA LEU A 5 43.88 -3.85 -17.09
C LEU A 5 42.61 -3.00 -16.90
N MET A 6 41.91 -3.13 -15.77
CA MET A 6 40.72 -2.32 -15.45
C MET A 6 41.03 -0.83 -15.32
N GLU A 7 42.19 -0.45 -14.76
CA GLU A 7 42.61 0.96 -14.72
C GLU A 7 42.84 1.54 -16.12
N THR A 8 43.36 0.74 -17.05
CA THR A 8 43.53 1.11 -18.46
C THR A 8 42.16 1.34 -19.11
N LEU A 9 41.19 0.45 -18.87
CA LEU A 9 39.83 0.58 -19.39
C LEU A 9 39.10 1.82 -18.84
N ARG A 10 39.25 2.11 -17.53
CA ARG A 10 38.70 3.30 -16.88
C ARG A 10 39.28 4.61 -17.42
N LYS A 11 40.57 4.63 -17.80
CA LYS A 11 41.19 5.79 -18.45
C LYS A 11 40.59 6.07 -19.83
N GLN A 12 40.12 5.04 -20.54
CA GLN A 12 39.51 5.15 -21.88
C GLN A 12 38.02 5.54 -21.84
N THR A 13 37.35 5.38 -20.70
CA THR A 13 35.90 5.60 -20.51
C THR A 13 35.58 6.86 -19.68
N LYS A 14 36.57 7.77 -19.50
CA LYS A 14 36.50 8.95 -18.61
C LYS A 14 35.34 9.92 -18.84
N GLU A 15 34.71 9.91 -20.00
CA GLU A 15 33.63 10.84 -20.38
C GLU A 15 32.22 10.21 -20.29
N GLU A 16 32.10 8.93 -19.92
CA GLU A 16 30.85 8.18 -19.90
C GLU A 16 30.39 7.87 -18.48
N THR A 17 29.06 7.74 -18.28
CA THR A 17 28.53 7.21 -17.02
C THR A 17 28.68 5.68 -17.05
N ILE A 18 29.62 5.14 -16.28
CA ILE A 18 29.86 3.69 -16.22
C ILE A 18 28.69 3.02 -15.48
N SER A 19 28.03 2.09 -16.15
CA SER A 19 26.86 1.35 -15.65
C SER A 19 27.19 -0.08 -15.19
N TYR A 20 28.29 -0.66 -15.68
CA TYR A 20 28.81 -1.96 -15.27
C TYR A 20 30.32 -2.03 -15.53
N GLU A 21 31.07 -2.67 -14.63
CA GLU A 21 32.48 -3.01 -14.81
C GLU A 21 32.79 -4.33 -14.11
N TYR A 22 33.61 -5.19 -14.73
CA TYR A 22 33.99 -6.46 -14.14
C TYR A 22 35.30 -6.99 -14.74
N THR A 23 36.11 -7.67 -13.92
CA THR A 23 37.31 -8.37 -14.39
C THR A 23 37.15 -9.86 -14.11
N TYR A 24 37.21 -10.68 -15.16
CA TYR A 24 37.31 -12.13 -15.04
C TYR A 24 38.79 -12.52 -14.99
N CYS A 25 39.17 -13.27 -13.95
CA CYS A 25 40.48 -13.92 -13.88
C CYS A 25 40.39 -15.30 -14.56
N LEU A 26 41.19 -15.51 -15.60
CA LEU A 26 41.11 -16.68 -16.48
C LEU A 26 42.45 -17.42 -16.55
N ASP A 27 42.41 -18.69 -16.95
CA ASP A 27 43.63 -19.49 -17.14
C ASP A 27 44.49 -18.92 -18.28
N GLY A 28 45.50 -18.12 -17.93
CA GLY A 28 46.43 -17.51 -18.88
C GLY A 28 46.22 -16.00 -19.13
N GLY A 29 45.43 -15.31 -18.30
CA GLY A 29 45.28 -13.85 -18.32
C GLY A 29 44.02 -13.33 -17.64
N GLU A 30 43.77 -12.04 -17.74
CA GLU A 30 42.56 -11.34 -17.30
C GLU A 30 41.72 -10.87 -18.48
N LEU A 31 40.40 -10.79 -18.29
CA LEU A 31 39.45 -10.16 -19.19
C LEU A 31 38.68 -9.07 -18.43
N ALA A 32 38.97 -7.81 -18.72
CA ALA A 32 38.30 -6.66 -18.14
C ALA A 32 37.20 -6.13 -19.08
N ILE A 33 36.06 -5.76 -18.50
CA ILE A 33 34.86 -5.32 -19.21
C ILE A 33 34.32 -4.04 -18.56
N ALA A 34 33.85 -3.09 -19.37
CA ALA A 34 32.98 -2.01 -18.90
C ALA A 34 31.90 -1.65 -19.90
N VAL A 35 30.79 -1.19 -19.35
CA VAL A 35 29.63 -0.68 -20.07
C VAL A 35 29.43 0.77 -19.69
N GLY A 36 29.82 1.68 -20.57
CA GLY A 36 29.55 3.10 -20.46
C GLY A 36 28.21 3.46 -21.11
N LYS A 37 27.54 4.45 -20.51
CA LYS A 37 26.28 5.01 -21.01
C LYS A 37 26.43 6.50 -21.28
N ASP A 38 25.95 6.90 -22.44
CA ASP A 38 25.74 8.27 -22.90
C ASP A 38 24.23 8.48 -23.19
N GLU A 39 23.76 9.72 -23.41
CA GLU A 39 22.32 10.07 -23.51
C GLU A 39 21.55 9.21 -24.54
N ASN A 40 22.22 8.73 -25.60
CA ASN A 40 21.58 7.99 -26.70
C ASN A 40 22.13 6.58 -26.97
N GLN A 41 23.16 6.11 -26.25
CA GLN A 41 23.87 4.87 -26.61
C GLN A 41 24.60 4.20 -25.42
N TYR A 42 24.78 2.88 -25.54
CA TYR A 42 25.65 2.08 -24.67
C TYR A 42 26.92 1.71 -25.42
N ARG A 43 28.07 1.86 -24.75
CA ARG A 43 29.39 1.46 -25.26
C ARG A 43 29.95 0.36 -24.37
N ILE A 44 30.22 -0.80 -24.95
CA ILE A 44 30.72 -1.98 -24.25
C ILE A 44 32.14 -2.23 -24.72
N SER A 45 33.09 -2.19 -23.79
CA SER A 45 34.51 -2.41 -24.08
C SER A 45 34.99 -3.65 -23.34
N LEU A 46 35.57 -4.59 -24.07
CA LEU A 46 36.23 -5.79 -23.54
C LEU A 46 37.70 -5.70 -23.87
N ILE A 47 38.58 -5.83 -22.87
CA ILE A 47 40.02 -5.93 -23.07
C ILE A 47 40.60 -7.13 -22.33
N THR A 48 41.61 -7.77 -22.90
CA THR A 48 42.27 -8.92 -22.32
C THR A 48 43.76 -8.96 -22.64
N ASP A 49 44.58 -9.47 -21.74
CA ASP A 49 46.01 -9.73 -21.93
C ASP A 49 46.29 -11.20 -22.34
N ILE A 50 45.26 -12.03 -22.54
CA ILE A 50 45.40 -13.42 -22.96
C ILE A 50 46.07 -13.50 -24.33
N ASP A 51 47.11 -14.33 -24.44
CA ASP A 51 47.95 -14.45 -25.63
C ASP A 51 47.32 -15.13 -26.85
N GLY A 52 47.70 -14.64 -28.03
CA GLY A 52 47.32 -15.17 -29.33
C GLY A 52 46.05 -14.53 -29.93
N PRO A 53 45.72 -14.86 -31.19
CA PRO A 53 44.51 -14.36 -31.84
C PRO A 53 43.25 -14.88 -31.15
N LEU A 54 42.35 -13.98 -30.74
CA LEU A 54 41.11 -14.29 -30.02
C LEU A 54 39.88 -13.85 -30.81
N ILE A 55 38.79 -14.60 -30.68
CA ILE A 55 37.47 -14.30 -31.23
C ILE A 55 36.45 -14.24 -30.09
N LEU A 56 35.68 -13.15 -30.05
CA LEU A 56 34.48 -13.02 -29.26
C LEU A 56 33.33 -13.73 -29.98
N HIS A 57 32.82 -14.82 -29.41
CA HIS A 57 31.62 -15.50 -29.91
C HIS A 57 30.43 -15.09 -29.02
N TRP A 58 29.48 -14.32 -29.55
CA TRP A 58 28.47 -13.62 -28.75
C TRP A 58 27.06 -13.62 -29.35
N GLY A 59 26.09 -13.37 -28.48
CA GLY A 59 24.66 -13.19 -28.79
C GLY A 59 24.08 -11.99 -28.05
N ILE A 60 22.77 -11.79 -28.14
CA ILE A 60 22.01 -10.83 -27.32
C ILE A 60 20.91 -11.53 -26.54
N SER A 61 20.64 -10.99 -25.35
CA SER A 61 19.51 -11.35 -24.50
C SER A 61 18.51 -10.19 -24.48
N LYS A 62 17.25 -10.44 -24.85
CA LYS A 62 16.17 -9.43 -24.81
C LYS A 62 15.28 -9.59 -23.57
N HIS A 63 15.03 -10.83 -23.15
CA HIS A 63 14.07 -11.12 -22.09
C HIS A 63 14.68 -11.89 -20.91
N SER A 64 15.69 -12.74 -21.14
CA SER A 64 16.36 -13.50 -20.09
C SER A 64 17.86 -13.63 -20.35
N ARG A 65 18.68 -13.75 -19.29
CA ARG A 65 20.14 -13.94 -19.40
C ARG A 65 20.56 -15.19 -20.18
N GLN A 66 19.67 -16.19 -20.28
CA GLN A 66 19.91 -17.43 -20.99
C GLN A 66 19.64 -17.33 -22.50
N GLN A 67 18.92 -16.30 -22.93
CA GLN A 67 18.58 -16.12 -24.32
C GLN A 67 19.84 -15.77 -25.12
N TRP A 68 20.18 -16.61 -26.10
CA TRP A 68 21.24 -16.36 -27.07
C TRP A 68 20.62 -16.14 -28.44
N VAL A 69 20.34 -14.88 -28.76
CA VAL A 69 19.78 -14.48 -30.07
C VAL A 69 20.86 -13.80 -30.90
N LEU A 70 20.82 -14.01 -32.21
CA LEU A 70 21.74 -13.35 -33.13
C LEU A 70 21.59 -11.81 -33.00
N PRO A 71 22.67 -11.06 -32.69
CA PRO A 71 22.63 -9.60 -32.67
C PRO A 71 22.18 -9.06 -34.04
N PRO A 72 21.30 -8.05 -34.13
CA PRO A 72 20.94 -7.46 -35.42
C PRO A 72 22.14 -6.74 -36.08
N ALA A 73 22.05 -6.52 -37.40
CA ALA A 73 23.20 -6.13 -38.22
C ALA A 73 23.79 -4.75 -37.87
N ASP A 74 22.97 -3.87 -37.32
CA ASP A 74 23.28 -2.50 -36.89
C ASP A 74 24.19 -2.43 -35.66
N ILE A 75 24.23 -3.48 -34.84
CA ILE A 75 25.07 -3.53 -33.62
C ILE A 75 26.33 -4.38 -33.77
N ARG A 76 26.58 -4.94 -34.96
CA ARG A 76 27.75 -5.79 -35.23
C ARG A 76 28.94 -4.93 -35.66
N PRO A 77 30.10 -5.00 -34.98
CA PRO A 77 31.31 -4.32 -35.44
C PRO A 77 31.75 -4.79 -36.83
N SER A 78 32.44 -3.92 -37.56
CA SER A 78 33.05 -4.25 -38.85
C SER A 78 33.95 -5.49 -38.76
N GLY A 79 33.76 -6.45 -39.66
CA GLY A 79 34.50 -7.72 -39.65
C GLY A 79 33.85 -8.85 -38.85
N THR A 80 32.65 -8.64 -38.30
CA THR A 80 31.88 -9.68 -37.59
C THR A 80 31.30 -10.72 -38.57
N VAL A 81 31.47 -12.00 -38.26
CA VAL A 81 30.96 -13.14 -39.06
C VAL A 81 29.75 -13.76 -38.36
N VAL A 82 28.69 -14.10 -39.12
CA VAL A 82 27.51 -14.79 -38.59
C VAL A 82 27.68 -16.29 -38.71
N LEU A 83 27.40 -17.03 -37.63
CA LEU A 83 27.39 -18.49 -37.60
C LEU A 83 25.98 -19.03 -37.42
N GLN A 84 25.55 -19.83 -38.40
CA GLN A 84 24.31 -20.63 -38.38
C GLN A 84 23.06 -19.84 -37.95
N ASP A 85 22.98 -18.55 -38.28
CA ASP A 85 21.92 -17.61 -37.89
C ASP A 85 21.62 -17.54 -36.38
N LYS A 86 22.55 -17.97 -35.53
CA LYS A 86 22.37 -18.04 -34.07
C LYS A 86 23.36 -17.19 -33.28
N ALA A 87 24.58 -16.97 -33.78
CA ALA A 87 25.63 -16.25 -33.06
C ALA A 87 26.50 -15.40 -33.99
N ALA A 88 27.20 -14.43 -33.40
CA ALA A 88 28.15 -13.55 -34.08
C ALA A 88 29.57 -13.80 -33.55
N GLU A 89 30.56 -13.79 -34.47
CA GLU A 89 31.98 -13.86 -34.14
C GLU A 89 32.69 -12.56 -34.52
N THR A 90 33.31 -11.91 -33.52
CA THR A 90 34.06 -10.66 -33.69
C THR A 90 35.49 -10.84 -33.20
N THR A 91 36.48 -10.57 -34.05
CA THR A 91 37.89 -10.72 -33.71
C THR A 91 38.35 -9.62 -32.75
N PHE A 92 39.17 -9.98 -31.76
CA PHE A 92 39.86 -9.00 -30.92
C PHE A 92 40.98 -8.31 -31.71
N ALA A 93 41.04 -6.98 -31.65
CA ALA A 93 42.13 -6.18 -32.22
C ALA A 93 43.31 -6.11 -31.22
N GLU A 94 44.54 -6.25 -31.71
CA GLU A 94 45.75 -6.06 -30.88
C GLU A 94 46.06 -4.57 -30.70
N GLU A 95 46.13 -4.10 -29.44
CA GLU A 95 46.45 -2.72 -29.06
C GLU A 95 47.56 -2.72 -27.99
N GLY A 96 48.82 -2.73 -28.43
CA GLY A 96 49.97 -2.75 -27.53
C GLY A 96 50.06 -4.07 -26.76
N ASP A 97 50.00 -4.00 -25.43
CA ASP A 97 50.13 -5.16 -24.52
C ASP A 97 48.80 -5.88 -24.25
N TYR A 98 47.69 -5.47 -24.88
CA TYR A 98 46.38 -6.09 -24.71
C TYR A 98 45.59 -6.18 -26.01
N ARG A 99 44.50 -6.93 -25.97
CA ARG A 99 43.58 -7.20 -27.07
C ARG A 99 42.20 -6.62 -26.74
N LYS A 100 41.54 -5.99 -27.70
CA LYS A 100 40.30 -5.21 -27.48
C LYS A 100 39.17 -5.56 -28.46
N VAL A 101 37.94 -5.60 -27.94
CA VAL A 101 36.70 -5.52 -28.72
C VAL A 101 35.81 -4.42 -28.15
N GLN A 102 35.17 -3.66 -29.03
CA GLN A 102 34.19 -2.65 -28.64
C GLN A 102 32.88 -2.86 -29.39
N LEU A 103 31.76 -2.84 -28.65
CA LEU A 103 30.39 -2.92 -29.18
C LEU A 103 29.65 -1.61 -28.86
N ASN A 104 28.88 -1.07 -29.80
CA ASN A 104 28.07 0.13 -29.60
C ASN A 104 26.59 -0.20 -29.86
N LEU A 105 25.70 0.20 -28.95
CA LEU A 105 24.28 -0.13 -28.98
C LEU A 105 23.41 1.13 -28.83
N ALA A 106 22.35 1.25 -29.62
CA ALA A 106 21.39 2.36 -29.48
C ALA A 106 20.55 2.21 -28.19
N GLY A 107 20.38 3.29 -27.43
CA GLY A 107 19.76 3.25 -26.10
C GLY A 107 18.28 2.83 -26.06
N LYS A 108 17.52 3.08 -27.15
CA LYS A 108 16.08 2.78 -27.23
C LYS A 108 15.74 1.30 -27.42
N ASP A 109 16.67 0.52 -27.99
CA ASP A 109 16.49 -0.90 -28.37
C ASP A 109 17.58 -1.80 -27.75
N ALA A 110 18.25 -1.32 -26.69
CA ALA A 110 19.37 -2.02 -26.08
C ALA A 110 18.91 -3.36 -25.45
N PRO A 111 19.61 -4.49 -25.73
CA PRO A 111 19.35 -5.75 -25.05
C PRO A 111 19.59 -5.62 -23.55
N ILE A 112 18.96 -6.49 -22.76
CA ILE A 112 19.21 -6.54 -21.31
C ILE A 112 20.64 -7.03 -21.00
N GLY A 113 21.24 -7.79 -21.92
CA GLY A 113 22.67 -8.10 -21.88
C GLY A 113 23.20 -8.92 -23.05
N ILE A 114 24.48 -9.24 -22.97
CA ILE A 114 25.25 -9.94 -24.00
C ILE A 114 25.86 -11.21 -23.40
N PRO A 115 25.34 -12.40 -23.74
CA PRO A 115 26.03 -13.65 -23.47
C PRO A 115 27.17 -13.86 -24.48
N PHE A 116 28.33 -14.32 -24.01
CA PHE A 116 29.48 -14.56 -24.88
C PHE A 116 30.44 -15.64 -24.36
N VAL A 117 31.30 -16.14 -25.24
CA VAL A 117 32.49 -16.95 -24.93
C VAL A 117 33.67 -16.47 -25.77
N VAL A 118 34.90 -16.75 -25.34
CA VAL A 118 36.11 -16.36 -26.09
C VAL A 118 36.77 -17.60 -26.68
N ARG A 119 37.06 -17.57 -27.98
CA ARG A 119 37.72 -18.67 -28.71
C ARG A 119 39.13 -18.27 -29.11
N GLN A 120 40.12 -19.11 -28.83
CA GLN A 120 41.49 -18.89 -29.27
C GLN A 120 41.69 -19.49 -30.68
N VAL A 121 42.17 -18.68 -31.62
CA VAL A 121 42.28 -19.09 -33.03
C VAL A 121 43.49 -19.99 -33.23
N GLY A 122 43.30 -21.07 -33.98
CA GLY A 122 44.34 -22.08 -34.21
C GLY A 122 44.40 -23.17 -33.12
N THR A 123 43.53 -23.10 -32.11
CA THR A 123 43.36 -24.15 -31.09
C THR A 123 41.87 -24.51 -30.95
N ASP A 124 41.56 -25.67 -30.35
CA ASP A 124 40.19 -26.05 -29.96
C ASP A 124 39.80 -25.46 -28.59
N ARG A 125 40.50 -24.43 -28.12
CA ARG A 125 40.32 -23.88 -26.78
C ARG A 125 39.21 -22.82 -26.76
N TRP A 126 38.15 -23.13 -26.01
CA TRP A 126 37.09 -22.18 -25.66
C TRP A 126 37.24 -21.76 -24.21
N ILE A 127 37.37 -20.46 -24.00
CA ILE A 127 37.51 -19.84 -22.69
C ILE A 127 36.11 -19.47 -22.20
N LYS A 128 35.80 -19.91 -20.98
CA LYS A 128 34.49 -19.87 -20.34
C LYS A 128 34.66 -19.49 -18.87
N ASP A 129 33.63 -18.92 -18.26
CA ASP A 129 33.61 -18.65 -16.82
C ASP A 129 33.25 -19.93 -16.06
N ASN A 130 34.25 -20.66 -15.56
CA ASN A 130 34.05 -21.90 -14.80
C ASN A 130 33.11 -22.91 -15.50
N GLY A 131 33.23 -23.01 -16.84
CA GLY A 131 32.40 -23.88 -17.69
C GLY A 131 31.11 -23.24 -18.23
N ARG A 132 30.74 -22.03 -17.79
CA ARG A 132 29.58 -21.27 -18.25
C ARG A 132 29.94 -20.19 -19.29
N ASN A 133 28.93 -19.70 -20.00
CA ASN A 133 29.10 -18.53 -20.87
C ASN A 133 29.27 -17.28 -20.00
N PHE A 134 30.11 -16.35 -20.43
CA PHE A 134 30.20 -15.03 -19.82
C PHE A 134 28.93 -14.22 -20.11
N TYR A 135 28.65 -13.23 -19.27
CA TYR A 135 27.52 -12.32 -19.45
C TYR A 135 27.90 -10.87 -19.17
N ILE A 136 27.42 -9.95 -20.01
CA ILE A 136 27.56 -8.50 -19.83
C ILE A 136 26.16 -7.91 -19.68
N PRO A 137 25.76 -7.39 -18.51
CA PRO A 137 24.53 -6.63 -18.38
C PRO A 137 24.68 -5.27 -19.09
N VAL A 138 23.70 -4.89 -19.91
CA VAL A 138 23.76 -3.66 -20.72
C VAL A 138 22.72 -2.67 -20.24
N ALA A 139 21.45 -2.92 -20.56
CA ALA A 139 20.34 -2.19 -19.95
C ALA A 139 19.82 -3.04 -18.79
N VAL A 140 20.07 -2.65 -17.54
CA VAL A 140 19.23 -3.12 -16.43
C VAL A 140 17.82 -2.75 -16.84
N SER A 141 16.99 -3.74 -17.16
CA SER A 141 15.67 -3.44 -17.71
C SER A 141 14.94 -2.54 -16.71
N ARG A 142 14.18 -1.57 -17.21
CA ARG A 142 13.36 -0.70 -16.36
C ARG A 142 12.51 -1.52 -15.39
N GLN A 143 12.06 -2.70 -15.84
CA GLN A 143 11.35 -3.72 -15.06
C GLN A 143 12.17 -4.24 -13.86
N TYR A 144 13.49 -4.46 -13.97
CA TYR A 144 14.32 -4.90 -12.83
C TYR A 144 14.38 -3.84 -11.71
N LYS A 145 14.54 -2.56 -12.06
CA LYS A 145 14.59 -1.45 -11.08
C LYS A 145 13.22 -1.14 -10.48
N GLU A 146 12.15 -1.37 -11.23
CA GLU A 146 10.78 -1.20 -10.75
C GLU A 146 10.34 -2.39 -9.88
N THR A 147 10.88 -3.60 -10.10
CA THR A 147 10.51 -4.82 -9.37
C THR A 147 11.31 -5.03 -8.09
N PHE A 148 12.64 -4.85 -8.12
CA PHE A 148 13.51 -5.16 -6.98
C PHE A 148 14.20 -3.90 -6.46
N LYS A 149 14.05 -3.65 -5.16
CA LYS A 149 14.76 -2.58 -4.45
C LYS A 149 16.20 -3.01 -4.12
N ASP A 150 16.41 -4.29 -3.82
CA ASP A 150 17.74 -4.86 -3.53
C ASP A 150 18.35 -5.57 -4.75
N VAL A 151 19.53 -5.11 -5.17
CA VAL A 151 20.28 -5.69 -6.29
C VAL A 151 20.72 -7.13 -6.01
N ALA A 152 20.97 -7.48 -4.74
CA ALA A 152 21.31 -8.85 -4.36
C ALA A 152 20.14 -9.79 -4.62
N VAL A 153 18.91 -9.37 -4.29
CA VAL A 153 17.68 -10.15 -4.52
C VAL A 153 17.42 -10.34 -6.02
N ALA A 154 17.66 -9.32 -6.84
CA ALA A 154 17.58 -9.45 -8.29
C ALA A 154 18.54 -10.55 -8.83
N GLY A 155 19.76 -10.64 -8.29
CA GLY A 155 20.71 -11.70 -8.64
C GLY A 155 20.25 -13.12 -8.24
N LEU A 156 19.51 -13.23 -7.14
CA LEU A 156 18.89 -14.50 -6.74
C LEU A 156 17.76 -14.90 -7.70
N ALA A 157 16.95 -13.94 -8.15
CA ALA A 157 15.89 -14.18 -9.13
C ALA A 157 16.47 -14.70 -10.46
N ASP A 158 17.58 -14.12 -10.92
CA ASP A 158 18.31 -14.62 -12.10
C ASP A 158 18.79 -16.06 -11.90
N THR A 159 19.33 -16.37 -10.71
CA THR A 159 19.79 -17.73 -10.37
C THR A 159 18.64 -18.74 -10.40
N ILE A 160 17.47 -18.35 -9.87
CA ILE A 160 16.26 -19.18 -9.88
C ILE A 160 15.82 -19.46 -11.32
N ILE A 161 15.69 -18.41 -12.14
CA ILE A 161 15.29 -18.53 -13.55
C ILE A 161 16.28 -19.42 -14.31
N GLU A 162 17.58 -19.22 -14.07
CA GLU A 162 18.63 -19.99 -14.74
C GLU A 162 18.46 -21.50 -14.50
N ARG A 163 18.14 -21.87 -13.26
CA ARG A 163 18.01 -23.26 -12.83
C ARG A 163 16.67 -23.88 -13.22
N GLU A 164 15.58 -23.15 -13.18
CA GLU A 164 14.26 -23.70 -13.56
C GLU A 164 14.13 -23.89 -15.08
N MET A 165 14.62 -22.92 -15.87
CA MET A 165 14.44 -22.90 -17.32
C MET A 165 15.59 -23.58 -18.09
N GLY A 166 16.63 -24.02 -17.39
CA GLY A 166 17.77 -24.70 -17.99
C GLY A 166 17.41 -26.10 -18.56
N PRO A 167 18.11 -26.58 -19.59
CA PRO A 167 17.84 -27.89 -20.21
C PRO A 167 18.33 -29.09 -19.37
N HIS A 168 18.85 -28.86 -18.15
CA HIS A 168 19.45 -29.88 -17.32
C HIS A 168 18.41 -30.74 -16.57
N SER A 169 18.88 -31.84 -15.99
CA SER A 169 18.11 -32.63 -15.02
C SER A 169 17.63 -31.74 -13.87
N TRP A 170 16.35 -31.80 -13.53
CA TRP A 170 15.74 -30.95 -12.52
C TRP A 170 14.56 -31.65 -11.85
N THR A 171 14.48 -31.63 -10.52
CA THR A 171 13.37 -32.22 -9.76
C THR A 171 13.06 -31.37 -8.52
N LEU A 172 11.96 -31.66 -7.83
CA LEU A 172 11.62 -31.03 -6.54
C LEU A 172 12.78 -31.10 -5.52
N MET A 173 13.55 -32.19 -5.48
CA MET A 173 14.73 -32.31 -4.61
C MET A 173 15.78 -31.24 -4.94
N HIS A 174 16.07 -31.03 -6.22
CA HIS A 174 17.01 -30.00 -6.66
C HIS A 174 16.51 -28.60 -6.31
N ARG A 175 15.22 -28.34 -6.52
CA ARG A 175 14.55 -27.08 -6.15
C ARG A 175 14.68 -26.81 -4.64
N PHE A 176 14.38 -27.78 -3.80
CA PHE A 176 14.46 -27.63 -2.34
C PHE A 176 15.89 -27.43 -1.84
N ASN A 177 16.88 -28.12 -2.44
CA ASN A 177 18.29 -27.89 -2.14
C ASN A 177 18.74 -26.49 -2.55
N LEU A 178 18.36 -26.02 -3.75
CA LEU A 178 18.67 -24.65 -4.18
C LEU A 178 18.02 -23.63 -3.25
N CYS A 179 16.74 -23.83 -2.89
CA CYS A 179 16.07 -22.97 -1.92
C CYS A 179 16.82 -22.95 -0.57
N TYR A 180 17.26 -24.11 -0.08
CA TYR A 180 18.06 -24.20 1.14
C TYR A 180 19.33 -23.35 1.04
N ASP A 181 20.04 -23.42 -0.08
CA ASP A 181 21.28 -22.68 -0.30
C ASP A 181 21.02 -21.17 -0.38
N LEU A 182 19.98 -20.73 -1.10
CA LEU A 182 19.62 -19.32 -1.25
C LEU A 182 19.13 -18.67 0.06
N LEU A 183 18.49 -19.43 0.95
CA LEU A 183 18.04 -18.88 2.25
C LEU A 183 19.19 -18.34 3.10
N GLU A 184 20.42 -18.83 2.91
CA GLU A 184 21.59 -18.32 3.63
C GLU A 184 22.02 -16.92 3.17
N SER A 185 21.95 -16.66 1.86
CA SER A 185 22.27 -15.36 1.29
C SER A 185 21.16 -14.33 1.49
N ILE A 186 19.90 -14.77 1.57
CA ILE A 186 18.74 -13.90 1.83
C ILE A 186 18.75 -13.39 3.27
N GLY A 187 19.05 -14.27 4.23
CA GLY A 187 18.88 -13.96 5.65
C GLY A 187 17.46 -13.44 5.94
N GLY A 188 17.36 -12.30 6.63
CA GLY A 188 16.08 -11.70 7.04
C GLY A 188 15.53 -10.67 6.07
N ASN A 189 16.01 -10.67 4.83
CA ASN A 189 15.51 -9.77 3.79
C ASN A 189 14.10 -10.22 3.36
N VAL A 190 13.11 -9.40 3.69
CA VAL A 190 11.68 -9.62 3.38
C VAL A 190 11.44 -9.77 1.88
N GLU A 191 12.10 -8.95 1.05
CA GLU A 191 11.99 -9.00 -0.41
C GLU A 191 12.53 -10.34 -0.95
N GLY A 192 13.64 -10.84 -0.40
CA GLY A 192 14.20 -12.13 -0.76
C GLY A 192 13.34 -13.32 -0.32
N LEU A 193 12.75 -13.28 0.88
CA LEU A 193 11.83 -14.31 1.35
C LEU A 193 10.53 -14.34 0.52
N ALA A 194 10.01 -13.16 0.14
CA ALA A 194 8.89 -13.04 -0.77
C ALA A 194 9.20 -13.65 -2.15
N LEU A 195 10.39 -13.40 -2.70
CA LEU A 195 10.84 -14.02 -3.95
C LEU A 195 10.83 -15.55 -3.88
N ILE A 196 11.35 -16.12 -2.79
CA ILE A 196 11.35 -17.58 -2.56
C ILE A 196 9.91 -18.12 -2.49
N TYR A 197 9.03 -17.43 -1.76
CA TYR A 197 7.62 -17.81 -1.71
C TYR A 197 6.98 -17.80 -3.10
N VAL A 198 7.15 -16.73 -3.87
CA VAL A 198 6.58 -16.60 -5.23
C VAL A 198 7.05 -17.74 -6.13
N TRP A 199 8.36 -18.03 -6.11
CA TRP A 199 8.94 -19.14 -6.87
C TRP A 199 8.34 -20.49 -6.47
N LEU A 200 8.34 -20.82 -5.18
CA LEU A 200 7.83 -22.11 -4.71
C LEU A 200 6.32 -22.24 -4.91
N ARG A 201 5.57 -21.13 -4.83
CA ARG A 201 4.14 -21.12 -5.14
C ARG A 201 3.87 -21.38 -6.62
N PHE A 202 4.64 -20.84 -7.55
CA PHE A 202 4.52 -21.23 -8.97
C PHE A 202 4.74 -22.74 -9.18
N SER A 203 5.70 -23.33 -8.45
CA SER A 203 5.86 -24.78 -8.41
C SER A 203 4.62 -25.48 -7.84
N ALA A 204 4.07 -25.03 -6.70
CA ALA A 204 2.88 -25.62 -6.09
C ALA A 204 1.62 -25.52 -6.99
N LEU A 205 1.50 -24.42 -7.75
CA LEU A 205 0.44 -24.18 -8.75
C LEU A 205 0.66 -24.92 -10.08
N ARG A 206 1.64 -25.83 -10.15
CA ARG A 206 1.98 -26.64 -11.34
C ARG A 206 2.39 -25.81 -12.56
N GLN A 207 2.89 -24.59 -12.36
CA GLN A 207 3.44 -23.74 -13.43
C GLN A 207 4.90 -24.08 -13.77
N LEU A 208 5.55 -24.90 -12.93
CA LEU A 208 6.89 -25.40 -13.14
C LEU A 208 6.90 -26.93 -13.15
N ASP A 209 7.80 -27.52 -13.94
CA ASP A 209 8.00 -28.95 -13.94
C ASP A 209 8.46 -29.46 -12.57
N TRP A 210 7.91 -30.57 -12.11
CA TRP A 210 8.35 -31.23 -10.87
C TRP A 210 9.46 -32.25 -11.09
N GLN A 211 9.71 -32.62 -12.34
CA GLN A 211 10.71 -33.58 -12.76
C GLN A 211 11.06 -33.41 -14.24
N ARG A 212 12.36 -33.48 -14.54
CA ARG A 212 12.94 -33.41 -15.87
C ARG A 212 14.19 -34.29 -15.90
N ASN A 213 14.20 -35.32 -16.75
CA ASN A 213 15.38 -36.12 -17.10
C ASN A 213 16.15 -36.69 -15.88
N TYR A 214 15.48 -37.00 -14.77
CA TYR A 214 16.12 -37.52 -13.56
C TYR A 214 15.10 -38.21 -12.65
N ASN A 215 15.41 -39.43 -12.19
CA ASN A 215 14.62 -40.15 -11.20
C ASN A 215 15.12 -39.79 -9.79
N THR A 216 14.23 -39.28 -8.94
CA THR A 216 14.54 -38.95 -7.55
C THR A 216 13.93 -40.00 -6.63
N GLN A 217 14.76 -40.64 -5.82
CA GLN A 217 14.27 -41.59 -4.84
C GLN A 217 13.41 -40.87 -3.79
N PRO A 218 12.26 -41.44 -3.37
CA PRO A 218 11.38 -40.82 -2.36
C PRO A 218 12.12 -40.39 -1.07
N ARG A 219 13.12 -41.17 -0.65
CA ARG A 219 13.99 -40.85 0.50
C ARG A 219 14.82 -39.59 0.29
N GLU A 220 15.38 -39.37 -0.90
CA GLU A 220 16.21 -38.19 -1.22
C GLU A 220 15.38 -36.91 -1.28
N LEU A 221 14.21 -36.98 -1.92
CA LEU A 221 13.25 -35.88 -1.95
C LEU A 221 12.83 -35.50 -0.53
N SER A 222 12.41 -36.50 0.25
CA SER A 222 11.96 -36.31 1.62
C SER A 222 13.05 -35.73 2.53
N HIS A 223 14.32 -36.11 2.31
CA HIS A 223 15.46 -35.56 3.04
C HIS A 223 15.78 -34.11 2.66
N ALA A 224 15.71 -33.75 1.37
CA ALA A 224 15.90 -32.36 0.93
C ALA A 224 14.84 -31.44 1.52
N GLN A 225 13.59 -31.91 1.54
CA GLN A 225 12.45 -31.21 2.13
C GLN A 225 12.56 -31.08 3.66
N ASP A 226 12.98 -32.15 4.35
CA ASP A 226 13.23 -32.15 5.80
C ASP A 226 14.28 -31.10 6.19
N ARG A 227 15.41 -31.05 5.45
CA ARG A 227 16.45 -30.03 5.62
C ARG A 227 15.94 -28.60 5.41
N LEU A 228 15.16 -28.38 4.35
CA LEU A 228 14.63 -27.06 4.02
C LEU A 228 13.66 -26.55 5.10
N THR A 229 12.72 -27.40 5.52
CA THR A 229 11.72 -27.03 6.54
C THR A 229 12.35 -26.78 7.91
N LEU A 230 13.39 -27.54 8.29
CA LEU A 230 14.17 -27.27 9.50
C LEU A 230 14.92 -25.94 9.42
N LYS A 231 15.54 -25.61 8.28
CA LYS A 231 16.20 -24.31 8.07
C LYS A 231 15.20 -23.14 8.16
N LEU A 232 14.02 -23.29 7.58
CA LEU A 232 12.95 -22.28 7.66
C LEU A 232 12.49 -22.07 9.11
N ALA A 233 12.31 -23.14 9.88
CA ALA A 233 11.95 -23.04 11.30
C ALA A 233 13.03 -22.32 12.14
N GLU A 234 14.31 -22.57 11.84
CA GLU A 234 15.42 -21.84 12.47
C GLU A 234 15.42 -20.36 12.10
N GLN A 235 15.20 -20.02 10.82
CA GLN A 235 15.11 -18.62 10.38
C GLN A 235 13.91 -17.90 11.00
N TYR A 236 12.76 -18.58 11.15
CA TYR A 236 11.57 -18.03 11.79
C TYR A 236 11.85 -17.53 13.22
N GLN A 237 12.65 -18.28 13.98
CA GLN A 237 13.04 -17.88 15.33
C GLN A 237 14.02 -16.71 15.33
N ARG A 238 14.98 -16.71 14.39
CA ARG A 238 16.06 -15.72 14.32
C ARG A 238 15.65 -14.37 13.73
N GLN A 239 14.59 -14.32 12.90
CA GLN A 239 14.25 -13.15 12.09
C GLN A 239 12.77 -12.79 12.21
N PRO A 240 12.39 -12.03 13.24
CA PRO A 240 11.00 -11.60 13.45
C PRO A 240 10.37 -10.94 12.23
N GLN A 241 11.12 -10.08 11.53
CA GLN A 241 10.63 -9.35 10.35
C GLN A 241 10.28 -10.24 9.14
N GLY A 242 10.79 -11.48 9.08
CA GLY A 242 10.57 -12.41 7.96
C GLY A 242 9.54 -13.51 8.25
N ARG A 243 9.00 -13.58 9.47
CA ARG A 243 8.18 -14.69 9.95
C ARG A 243 6.98 -14.98 9.06
N GLU A 244 6.28 -13.94 8.65
CA GLU A 244 5.12 -14.02 7.77
C GLU A 244 5.45 -14.70 6.44
N PHE A 245 6.51 -14.29 5.75
CA PHE A 245 6.90 -14.90 4.47
C PHE A 245 7.45 -16.31 4.67
N ILE A 246 8.11 -16.61 5.79
CA ILE A 246 8.53 -17.98 6.12
C ILE A 246 7.30 -18.90 6.29
N ARG A 247 6.26 -18.43 6.98
CA ARG A 247 4.98 -19.14 7.09
C ARG A 247 4.39 -19.41 5.70
N LEU A 248 4.34 -18.40 4.85
CA LEU A 248 3.88 -18.55 3.47
C LEU A 248 4.72 -19.55 2.67
N ILE A 249 6.04 -19.53 2.78
CA ILE A 249 6.91 -20.54 2.15
C ILE A 249 6.52 -21.94 2.62
N LEU A 250 6.32 -22.15 3.92
CA LEU A 250 5.95 -23.45 4.48
C LEU A 250 4.59 -23.96 3.95
N THR A 251 3.65 -23.08 3.58
CA THR A 251 2.38 -23.51 2.94
C THR A 251 2.59 -24.20 1.58
N THR A 252 3.73 -23.97 0.93
CA THR A 252 4.09 -24.59 -0.36
C THR A 252 4.86 -25.91 -0.21
N LEU A 253 5.14 -26.33 1.02
CA LEU A 253 5.98 -27.47 1.35
C LEU A 253 5.22 -28.48 2.21
N GLY A 254 5.42 -29.77 1.96
CA GLY A 254 5.10 -30.81 2.96
C GLY A 254 6.14 -30.86 4.07
N ARG A 255 5.86 -31.64 5.13
CA ARG A 255 6.73 -31.71 6.32
C ARG A 255 8.10 -32.37 6.07
N GLY A 256 8.16 -33.41 5.24
CA GLY A 256 9.35 -34.26 5.04
C GLY A 256 9.49 -35.42 6.04
N GLY A 257 10.55 -36.22 5.88
CA GLY A 257 10.97 -37.29 6.80
C GLY A 257 10.56 -38.74 6.49
N GLU A 258 9.38 -38.98 5.88
CA GLU A 258 8.83 -40.35 5.74
C GLU A 258 8.69 -40.89 4.30
N GLY A 259 9.36 -40.28 3.31
CA GLY A 259 9.15 -40.59 1.89
C GLY A 259 9.27 -42.07 1.49
N GLN A 260 10.08 -42.86 2.19
CA GLN A 260 10.22 -44.31 1.92
C GLN A 260 8.94 -45.09 2.27
N ARG A 261 8.19 -44.67 3.29
CA ARG A 261 6.95 -45.34 3.71
C ARG A 261 5.88 -45.33 2.62
N VAL A 262 5.88 -44.31 1.76
CA VAL A 262 4.97 -44.23 0.61
C VAL A 262 5.19 -45.43 -0.32
N ARG A 263 6.44 -45.75 -0.62
CA ARG A 263 6.78 -46.86 -1.51
C ARG A 263 6.50 -48.21 -0.85
N ASP A 264 6.91 -48.36 0.41
CA ASP A 264 6.77 -49.63 1.11
C ASP A 264 5.29 -49.98 1.36
N GLU A 265 4.46 -49.00 1.70
CA GLU A 265 3.05 -49.24 2.01
C GLU A 265 2.23 -49.62 0.78
N VAL A 266 2.38 -48.93 -0.36
CA VAL A 266 1.62 -49.30 -1.58
C VAL A 266 1.95 -50.74 -2.01
N LEU A 267 3.22 -51.14 -1.89
CA LEU A 267 3.66 -52.50 -2.19
C LEU A 267 3.08 -53.51 -1.19
N ASN A 268 3.06 -53.18 0.10
CA ASN A 268 2.46 -54.01 1.14
C ASN A 268 0.96 -54.22 0.90
N ILE A 269 0.23 -53.18 0.48
CA ILE A 269 -1.20 -53.27 0.14
C ILE A 269 -1.40 -54.20 -1.05
N MET A 270 -0.60 -54.04 -2.12
CA MET A 270 -0.67 -54.92 -3.29
C MET A 270 -0.40 -56.38 -2.93
N HIS A 271 0.62 -56.66 -2.09
CA HIS A 271 0.91 -58.01 -1.61
C HIS A 271 -0.19 -58.60 -0.73
N ARG A 272 -0.72 -57.80 0.21
CA ARG A 272 -1.76 -58.21 1.17
C ARG A 272 -3.04 -58.67 0.47
N HIS A 273 -3.40 -58.00 -0.62
CA HIS A 273 -4.61 -58.27 -1.40
C HIS A 273 -4.37 -59.06 -2.68
N HIS A 274 -3.15 -59.59 -2.87
CA HIS A 274 -2.75 -60.35 -4.05
C HIS A 274 -3.00 -59.62 -5.39
N ILE A 275 -2.87 -58.28 -5.40
CA ILE A 275 -2.91 -57.46 -6.61
C ILE A 275 -1.60 -57.70 -7.37
N LYS A 276 -1.69 -58.29 -8.55
CA LYS A 276 -0.50 -58.65 -9.34
C LYS A 276 0.08 -57.42 -10.03
N GLU A 277 1.41 -57.32 -10.05
CA GLU A 277 2.14 -56.36 -10.91
C GLU A 277 2.11 -56.85 -12.37
N ILE A 278 0.98 -56.61 -13.03
CA ILE A 278 0.80 -56.92 -14.46
C ILE A 278 0.75 -55.59 -15.21
N SER A 279 1.58 -55.48 -16.25
CA SER A 279 1.61 -54.30 -17.11
C SER A 279 0.25 -54.02 -17.74
N GLY A 280 -0.13 -52.74 -17.82
CA GLY A 280 -1.40 -52.29 -18.41
C GLY A 280 -2.57 -52.29 -17.42
N HIS A 281 -2.28 -52.19 -16.12
CA HIS A 281 -3.26 -52.02 -15.06
C HIS A 281 -2.93 -50.78 -14.23
N PHE A 282 -3.96 -50.04 -13.81
CA PHE A 282 -3.82 -48.78 -13.08
C PHE A 282 -2.92 -48.89 -11.83
N MET A 283 -3.10 -49.93 -11.02
CA MET A 283 -2.33 -50.11 -9.79
C MET A 283 -0.84 -50.33 -10.05
N GLU A 284 -0.49 -51.03 -11.12
CA GLU A 284 0.91 -51.24 -11.51
C GLU A 284 1.51 -49.95 -12.07
N GLU A 285 0.81 -49.25 -12.95
CA GLU A 285 1.27 -47.98 -13.53
C GLU A 285 1.49 -46.91 -12.45
N TRP A 286 0.55 -46.79 -11.50
CA TRP A 286 0.67 -45.85 -10.39
C TRP A 286 1.81 -46.23 -9.44
N HIS A 287 1.99 -47.52 -9.14
CA HIS A 287 3.12 -48.00 -8.35
C HIS A 287 4.48 -47.70 -9.02
N GLN A 288 4.60 -47.92 -10.34
CA GLN A 288 5.80 -47.56 -11.11
C GLN A 288 6.06 -46.05 -11.11
N LYS A 289 4.99 -45.24 -11.17
CA LYS A 289 5.08 -43.79 -11.04
C LYS A 289 5.63 -43.39 -9.67
N LEU A 290 5.08 -43.91 -8.58
CA LEU A 290 5.54 -43.65 -7.21
C LEU A 290 7.01 -44.03 -6.99
N HIS A 291 7.44 -45.13 -7.62
CA HIS A 291 8.84 -45.56 -7.64
C HIS A 291 9.78 -44.61 -8.38
N ASN A 292 9.30 -43.97 -9.46
CA ASN A 292 10.09 -43.03 -10.26
C ASN A 292 10.12 -41.63 -9.64
N ASN A 293 8.99 -41.17 -9.12
CA ASN A 293 8.87 -39.90 -8.43
C ASN A 293 7.52 -39.79 -7.72
N THR A 294 7.58 -39.60 -6.41
CA THR A 294 6.39 -39.24 -5.63
C THR A 294 6.19 -37.72 -5.63
N THR A 295 4.97 -37.28 -5.90
CA THR A 295 4.62 -35.86 -6.05
C THR A 295 3.29 -35.57 -5.35
N PRO A 296 2.96 -34.28 -5.10
CA PRO A 296 1.64 -33.92 -4.55
C PRO A 296 0.44 -34.43 -5.35
N ASP A 297 0.60 -34.66 -6.67
CA ASP A 297 -0.46 -35.26 -7.51
C ASP A 297 -0.86 -36.67 -7.01
N ASP A 298 0.00 -37.40 -6.29
CA ASP A 298 -0.32 -38.73 -5.75
C ASP A 298 -1.38 -38.69 -4.64
N VAL A 299 -1.48 -37.58 -3.89
CA VAL A 299 -2.54 -37.37 -2.91
C VAL A 299 -3.89 -37.36 -3.62
N VAL A 300 -3.99 -36.60 -4.72
CA VAL A 300 -5.20 -36.47 -5.54
C VAL A 300 -5.55 -37.80 -6.22
N ILE A 301 -4.55 -38.52 -6.73
CA ILE A 301 -4.76 -39.86 -7.33
C ILE A 301 -5.34 -40.83 -6.29
N CYS A 302 -4.81 -40.81 -5.06
CA CYS A 302 -5.31 -41.64 -3.96
C CYS A 302 -6.74 -41.26 -3.53
N GLU A 303 -7.03 -39.95 -3.40
CA GLU A 303 -8.38 -39.45 -3.09
C GLU A 303 -9.40 -39.84 -4.16
N ALA A 304 -9.04 -39.73 -5.44
CA ALA A 304 -9.88 -40.17 -6.55
C ALA A 304 -10.11 -41.69 -6.51
N TYR A 305 -9.07 -42.47 -6.24
CA TYR A 305 -9.20 -43.93 -6.12
C TYR A 305 -10.10 -44.33 -4.94
N LEU A 306 -10.00 -43.65 -3.80
CA LEU A 306 -10.92 -43.83 -2.67
C LEU A 306 -12.36 -43.45 -3.02
N ALA A 307 -12.57 -42.34 -3.74
CA ALA A 307 -13.89 -41.93 -4.20
C ALA A 307 -14.50 -42.96 -5.16
N PHE A 308 -13.69 -43.52 -6.07
CA PHE A 308 -14.05 -44.62 -6.96
C PHE A 308 -14.49 -45.87 -6.19
N LEU A 309 -13.71 -46.30 -5.20
CA LEU A 309 -14.04 -47.46 -4.35
C LEU A 309 -15.33 -47.22 -3.55
N LYS A 310 -15.48 -46.06 -2.92
CA LYS A 310 -16.68 -45.67 -2.15
C LYS A 310 -17.93 -45.60 -3.02
N ALA A 311 -17.77 -45.22 -4.29
CA ALA A 311 -18.83 -45.17 -5.28
C ALA A 311 -19.09 -46.51 -6.02
N ASN A 312 -18.59 -47.63 -5.51
CA ASN A 312 -18.76 -48.97 -6.09
C ASN A 312 -18.22 -49.09 -7.54
N GLY A 313 -17.06 -48.48 -7.82
CA GLY A 313 -16.39 -48.60 -9.11
C GLY A 313 -16.88 -47.63 -10.19
N ASN A 314 -17.48 -46.50 -9.80
CA ASN A 314 -17.93 -45.49 -10.74
C ASN A 314 -16.75 -44.67 -11.30
N LEU A 315 -16.39 -44.91 -12.56
CA LEU A 315 -15.30 -44.21 -13.26
C LEU A 315 -15.55 -42.71 -13.45
N ASP A 316 -16.79 -42.26 -13.58
CA ASP A 316 -17.09 -40.83 -13.73
C ASP A 316 -16.73 -40.07 -12.44
N ILE A 317 -16.99 -40.67 -11.27
CA ILE A 317 -16.61 -40.09 -9.97
C ILE A 317 -15.08 -40.05 -9.84
N PHE A 318 -14.37 -41.10 -10.26
CA PHE A 318 -12.90 -41.11 -10.28
C PHE A 318 -12.33 -39.91 -11.04
N TYR A 319 -12.75 -39.74 -12.30
CA TYR A 319 -12.22 -38.65 -13.14
C TYR A 319 -12.70 -37.27 -12.69
N LYS A 320 -13.92 -37.15 -12.18
CA LYS A 320 -14.41 -35.88 -11.61
C LYS A 320 -13.60 -35.47 -10.38
N THR A 321 -13.25 -36.41 -9.51
CA THR A 321 -12.40 -36.14 -8.34
C THR A 321 -10.97 -35.78 -8.76
N LEU A 322 -10.40 -36.48 -9.75
CA LEU A 322 -9.09 -36.13 -10.32
C LEU A 322 -9.08 -34.71 -10.90
N GLU A 323 -10.09 -34.35 -11.72
CA GLU A 323 -10.20 -33.02 -12.33
C GLU A 323 -10.39 -31.93 -11.27
N ALA A 324 -11.21 -32.17 -10.24
CA ALA A 324 -11.39 -31.24 -9.12
C ALA A 324 -10.08 -31.00 -8.35
N GLY A 325 -9.19 -32.00 -8.24
CA GLY A 325 -7.86 -31.86 -7.66
C GLY A 325 -6.77 -31.35 -8.63
N GLY A 326 -7.14 -31.00 -9.86
CA GLY A 326 -6.22 -30.45 -10.87
C GLY A 326 -5.37 -31.51 -11.62
N VAL A 327 -5.68 -32.80 -11.48
CA VAL A 327 -4.96 -33.89 -12.16
C VAL A 327 -5.75 -34.37 -13.37
N THR A 328 -5.50 -33.76 -14.52
CA THR A 328 -6.20 -34.11 -15.77
C THR A 328 -5.71 -35.44 -16.37
N ARG A 329 -6.49 -36.05 -17.27
CA ARG A 329 -6.03 -37.20 -18.07
C ARG A 329 -4.76 -36.90 -18.87
N LYS A 330 -4.60 -35.67 -19.35
CA LYS A 330 -3.37 -35.22 -20.04
C LYS A 330 -2.18 -35.24 -19.07
N ARG A 331 -2.39 -34.83 -17.82
CA ARG A 331 -1.37 -34.85 -16.76
C ARG A 331 -0.92 -36.28 -16.42
N LEU A 332 -1.86 -37.21 -16.22
CA LEU A 332 -1.55 -38.63 -15.96
C LEU A 332 -0.70 -39.26 -17.06
N LYS A 333 -1.01 -38.96 -18.32
CA LYS A 333 -0.25 -39.41 -19.50
C LYS A 333 1.13 -38.76 -19.60
N GLY A 334 1.24 -37.52 -19.14
CA GLY A 334 2.46 -36.71 -19.23
C GLY A 334 3.54 -37.06 -18.20
N PHE A 335 3.26 -37.93 -17.23
CA PHE A 335 4.30 -38.45 -16.34
C PHE A 335 5.34 -39.28 -17.11
N GLU A 336 6.61 -39.26 -16.70
CA GLU A 336 7.66 -40.10 -17.27
C GLU A 336 7.29 -41.60 -17.21
N ARG A 337 6.61 -41.99 -16.12
CA ARG A 337 5.88 -43.26 -16.00
C ARG A 337 4.39 -42.95 -16.10
N SER A 338 3.90 -42.97 -17.34
CA SER A 338 2.52 -42.61 -17.66
C SER A 338 1.52 -43.54 -16.96
N ILE A 339 0.42 -42.95 -16.48
CA ILE A 339 -0.77 -43.69 -16.04
C ILE A 339 -1.82 -43.53 -17.15
N VAL A 340 -2.16 -44.62 -17.81
CA VAL A 340 -3.06 -44.68 -18.97
C VAL A 340 -4.27 -45.59 -18.75
N SER A 341 -4.17 -46.52 -17.80
CA SER A 341 -5.18 -47.54 -17.52
C SER A 341 -6.22 -47.07 -16.49
N ASP A 342 -7.44 -47.56 -16.64
CA ASP A 342 -8.56 -47.28 -15.72
C ASP A 342 -8.40 -48.12 -14.43
N PRO A 343 -8.86 -47.64 -13.25
CA PRO A 343 -8.82 -48.41 -12.02
C PRO A 343 -9.76 -49.63 -12.07
N ASP A 344 -9.25 -50.78 -11.63
CA ASP A 344 -10.01 -52.03 -11.53
C ASP A 344 -10.88 -52.06 -10.26
N PHE A 345 -12.18 -52.34 -10.38
CA PHE A 345 -13.06 -52.51 -9.22
C PHE A 345 -13.22 -53.99 -8.82
N ILE A 346 -12.76 -54.35 -7.62
CA ILE A 346 -12.86 -55.70 -7.07
C ILE A 346 -13.80 -55.71 -5.87
N ALA A 347 -15.07 -56.08 -6.09
CA ALA A 347 -16.15 -55.92 -5.11
C ALA A 347 -15.87 -56.57 -3.73
N HIS A 348 -15.24 -57.75 -3.69
CA HIS A 348 -14.96 -58.46 -2.42
C HIS A 348 -13.80 -57.84 -1.62
N LEU A 349 -12.96 -57.01 -2.24
CA LEU A 349 -11.85 -56.31 -1.58
C LEU A 349 -12.20 -54.87 -1.20
N LYS A 350 -13.38 -54.36 -1.59
CA LYS A 350 -13.77 -52.96 -1.45
C LYS A 350 -13.46 -52.38 -0.07
N GLU A 351 -14.04 -52.94 1.00
CA GLU A 351 -13.91 -52.38 2.35
C GLU A 351 -12.47 -52.46 2.87
N ALA A 352 -11.74 -53.52 2.53
CA ALA A 352 -10.35 -53.68 2.92
C ALA A 352 -9.42 -52.71 2.17
N LEU A 353 -9.66 -52.47 0.88
CA LEU A 353 -8.94 -51.49 0.08
C LEU A 353 -9.27 -50.06 0.53
N ILE A 354 -10.52 -49.75 0.88
CA ILE A 354 -10.87 -48.43 1.43
C ILE A 354 -10.05 -48.16 2.69
N HIS A 355 -10.06 -49.10 3.66
CA HIS A 355 -9.29 -48.96 4.90
C HIS A 355 -7.79 -48.76 4.63
N ASP A 356 -7.20 -49.59 3.77
CA ASP A 356 -5.77 -49.57 3.50
C ASP A 356 -5.33 -48.33 2.71
N PHE A 357 -6.14 -47.87 1.74
CA PHE A 357 -5.86 -46.65 0.99
C PHE A 357 -6.18 -45.37 1.79
N GLU A 358 -7.05 -45.41 2.80
CA GLU A 358 -7.21 -44.31 3.77
C GLU A 358 -5.96 -44.16 4.64
N HIS A 359 -5.38 -45.27 5.11
CA HIS A 359 -4.08 -45.26 5.79
C HIS A 359 -2.96 -44.76 4.86
N PHE A 360 -2.93 -45.26 3.62
CA PHE A 360 -1.95 -44.84 2.61
C PHE A 360 -2.06 -43.34 2.26
N LEU A 361 -3.28 -42.82 2.15
CA LEU A 361 -3.53 -41.39 1.97
C LEU A 361 -2.93 -40.56 3.11
N GLY A 362 -3.05 -41.03 4.36
CA GLY A 362 -2.41 -40.39 5.50
C GLY A 362 -0.88 -40.30 5.37
N ILE A 363 -0.24 -41.34 4.83
CA ILE A 363 1.21 -41.34 4.56
C ILE A 363 1.56 -40.38 3.42
N LEU A 364 0.76 -40.35 2.34
CA LEU A 364 0.97 -39.39 1.25
C LEU A 364 0.84 -37.94 1.74
N LYS A 365 -0.18 -37.65 2.55
CA LYS A 365 -0.37 -36.32 3.15
C LYS A 365 0.76 -35.96 4.10
N SER A 366 1.29 -36.89 4.89
CA SER A 366 2.43 -36.59 5.78
C SER A 366 3.72 -36.19 5.06
N VAL A 367 3.88 -36.64 3.83
CA VAL A 367 5.03 -36.29 2.98
C VAL A 367 4.76 -35.01 2.19
N HIS A 368 3.57 -34.87 1.59
CA HIS A 368 3.29 -33.86 0.57
C HIS A 368 2.35 -32.72 1.00
N SER A 369 1.65 -32.84 2.13
CA SER A 369 0.70 -31.85 2.64
C SER A 369 1.08 -31.41 4.05
N GLY A 370 1.81 -30.30 4.14
CA GLY A 370 2.34 -29.79 5.42
C GLY A 370 1.25 -29.19 6.32
N THR A 371 0.17 -28.69 5.73
CA THR A 371 -0.91 -27.98 6.42
C THR A 371 -2.15 -28.84 6.66
N ASP A 372 -2.10 -30.15 6.37
CA ASP A 372 -3.20 -31.06 6.74
C ASP A 372 -3.31 -31.15 8.27
N LEU A 373 -4.46 -30.73 8.80
CA LEU A 373 -4.71 -30.61 10.24
C LEU A 373 -4.42 -31.91 11.01
N GLY A 374 -4.90 -33.05 10.50
CA GLY A 374 -4.74 -34.34 11.19
C GLY A 374 -3.28 -34.77 11.24
N THR A 375 -2.60 -34.59 10.12
CA THR A 375 -1.20 -34.98 9.99
C THR A 375 -0.28 -34.08 10.80
N ALA A 376 -0.53 -32.77 10.81
CA ALA A 376 0.21 -31.81 11.62
C ALA A 376 0.03 -32.09 13.12
N ILE A 377 -1.22 -32.27 13.60
CA ILE A 377 -1.52 -32.62 15.00
C ILE A 377 -0.81 -33.92 15.40
N HIS A 378 -0.88 -34.95 14.55
CA HIS A 378 -0.26 -36.24 14.84
C HIS A 378 1.27 -36.13 14.96
N ALA A 379 1.91 -35.44 14.02
CA ALA A 379 3.37 -35.27 14.00
C ALA A 379 3.87 -34.49 15.21
N ALA A 380 3.18 -33.41 15.59
CA ALA A 380 3.56 -32.55 16.70
C ALA A 380 3.07 -33.05 18.07
N ARG A 381 2.34 -34.17 18.14
CA ARG A 381 1.71 -34.66 19.38
C ARG A 381 2.68 -34.84 20.54
N HIS A 382 3.96 -35.12 20.23
CA HIS A 382 5.03 -35.24 21.21
C HIS A 382 5.46 -33.91 21.85
N LEU A 383 5.06 -32.77 21.29
CA LEU A 383 5.35 -31.42 21.78
C LEU A 383 4.26 -30.86 22.69
N PHE A 384 3.10 -31.52 22.75
CA PHE A 384 1.93 -30.98 23.41
C PHE A 384 2.00 -31.18 24.92
N ASP A 385 1.75 -30.12 25.67
CA ASP A 385 1.40 -30.25 27.08
C ASP A 385 -0.05 -30.76 27.20
N LYS A 386 -0.48 -31.03 28.44
CA LYS A 386 -1.84 -31.52 28.69
C LYS A 386 -2.91 -30.60 28.09
N LYS A 387 -2.72 -29.29 28.18
CA LYS A 387 -3.72 -28.33 27.71
C LYS A 387 -3.81 -28.34 26.19
N LEU A 388 -2.69 -28.36 25.49
CA LEU A 388 -2.67 -28.40 24.04
C LEU A 388 -3.20 -29.73 23.51
N HIS A 389 -2.96 -30.84 24.22
CA HIS A 389 -3.62 -32.12 23.95
C HIS A 389 -5.14 -32.01 23.99
N ASP A 390 -5.68 -31.47 25.09
CA ASP A 390 -7.14 -31.32 25.27
C ASP A 390 -7.74 -30.42 24.18
N LEU A 391 -7.05 -29.35 23.78
CA LEU A 391 -7.48 -28.45 22.70
C LEU A 391 -7.47 -29.13 21.32
N MET A 392 -6.37 -29.80 20.97
CA MET A 392 -6.25 -30.46 19.66
C MET A 392 -7.23 -31.63 19.52
N ASP A 393 -7.41 -32.42 20.59
CA ASP A 393 -8.39 -33.52 20.59
C ASP A 393 -9.83 -32.97 20.45
N PHE A 394 -10.14 -31.83 21.07
CA PHE A 394 -11.43 -31.16 20.91
C PHE A 394 -11.65 -30.67 19.47
N ILE A 395 -10.69 -29.92 18.91
CA ILE A 395 -10.78 -29.39 17.54
C ILE A 395 -10.94 -30.55 16.55
N TRP A 396 -10.14 -31.60 16.71
CA TRP A 396 -10.21 -32.77 15.84
C TRP A 396 -11.56 -33.47 15.92
N ALA A 397 -12.13 -33.64 17.12
CA ALA A 397 -13.41 -34.32 17.30
C ALA A 397 -14.61 -33.57 16.70
N HIS A 398 -14.55 -32.23 16.65
CA HIS A 398 -15.69 -31.38 16.24
C HIS A 398 -15.53 -30.74 14.86
N ARG A 399 -14.43 -31.02 14.13
CA ARG A 399 -14.11 -30.36 12.86
C ARG A 399 -15.19 -30.49 11.76
N ASP A 400 -15.92 -31.60 11.79
CA ASP A 400 -16.95 -31.97 10.80
C ASP A 400 -18.34 -32.09 11.48
N ASP A 401 -18.49 -31.63 12.72
CA ASP A 401 -19.75 -31.71 13.48
C ASP A 401 -20.67 -30.52 13.15
N PRO A 402 -21.78 -30.72 12.42
CA PRO A 402 -22.71 -29.65 12.10
C PRO A 402 -23.46 -29.10 13.32
N GLY A 403 -23.42 -29.79 14.47
CA GLY A 403 -24.02 -29.33 15.73
C GLY A 403 -23.17 -28.33 16.49
N THR A 404 -21.88 -28.19 16.15
CA THR A 404 -20.95 -27.30 16.86
C THR A 404 -21.00 -25.90 16.27
N ARG A 405 -21.29 -24.90 17.11
CA ARG A 405 -21.29 -23.48 16.69
C ARG A 405 -19.88 -23.05 16.27
N ALA A 406 -19.80 -22.32 15.17
CA ALA A 406 -18.54 -21.83 14.61
C ALA A 406 -17.72 -21.06 15.66
N GLY A 407 -18.34 -20.19 16.45
CA GLY A 407 -17.66 -19.43 17.49
C GLY A 407 -16.93 -20.27 18.54
N ILE A 408 -17.48 -21.43 18.92
CA ILE A 408 -16.83 -22.34 19.89
C ILE A 408 -15.57 -22.95 19.29
N LEU A 409 -15.65 -23.40 18.04
CA LEU A 409 -14.53 -24.02 17.35
C LEU A 409 -13.42 -23.00 17.08
N VAL A 410 -13.77 -21.80 16.60
CA VAL A 410 -12.85 -20.68 16.38
C VAL A 410 -12.15 -20.29 17.68
N ALA A 411 -12.87 -20.16 18.79
CA ALA A 411 -12.28 -19.86 20.09
C ALA A 411 -11.20 -20.87 20.49
N LYS A 412 -11.46 -22.17 20.27
CA LYS A 412 -10.51 -23.24 20.60
C LYS A 412 -9.29 -23.24 19.69
N ILE A 413 -9.47 -22.90 18.42
CA ILE A 413 -8.37 -22.74 17.47
C ILE A 413 -7.47 -21.58 17.91
N VAL A 414 -8.03 -20.39 18.17
CA VAL A 414 -7.28 -19.21 18.62
C VAL A 414 -6.53 -19.49 19.93
N GLU A 415 -7.19 -20.14 20.90
CA GLU A 415 -6.55 -20.54 22.17
C GLU A 415 -5.34 -21.47 21.93
N GLY A 416 -5.49 -22.46 21.03
CA GLY A 416 -4.42 -23.37 20.64
C GLY A 416 -3.24 -22.66 19.98
N ARG A 417 -3.52 -21.74 19.06
CA ARG A 417 -2.50 -20.94 18.38
C ARG A 417 -1.75 -20.00 19.31
N GLN A 418 -2.43 -19.35 20.25
CA GLN A 418 -1.78 -18.56 21.30
C GLN A 418 -0.82 -19.41 22.13
N HIS A 419 -1.20 -20.65 22.45
CA HIS A 419 -0.32 -21.58 23.18
C HIS A 419 0.89 -22.01 22.35
N LEU A 420 0.69 -22.28 21.06
CA LEU A 420 1.77 -22.60 20.13
C LEU A 420 2.74 -21.43 19.93
N LYS A 421 2.24 -20.18 19.83
CA LYS A 421 3.09 -18.99 19.71
C LYS A 421 4.09 -18.89 20.87
N MET A 422 3.62 -19.08 22.11
CA MET A 422 4.50 -19.10 23.28
C MET A 422 5.55 -20.22 23.21
N GLN A 423 5.20 -21.41 22.70
CA GLN A 423 6.17 -22.48 22.52
C GLN A 423 7.20 -22.16 21.43
N LEU A 424 6.76 -21.60 20.30
CA LEU A 424 7.58 -21.27 19.14
C LEU A 424 8.69 -20.26 19.45
N GLU A 425 8.44 -19.34 20.38
CA GLU A 425 9.43 -18.36 20.86
C GLU A 425 10.63 -19.02 21.58
N TYR A 426 10.46 -20.25 22.11
CA TYR A 426 11.48 -20.98 22.87
C TYR A 426 11.83 -22.37 22.32
N ALA A 427 11.28 -22.76 21.16
CA ALA A 427 11.27 -24.16 20.71
C ALA A 427 12.61 -24.73 20.20
N GLY A 428 13.63 -23.91 19.93
CA GLY A 428 14.87 -24.39 19.30
C GLY A 428 14.61 -25.23 18.04
N THR A 429 15.22 -26.41 17.91
CA THR A 429 15.04 -27.32 16.76
C THR A 429 13.65 -27.94 16.63
N ASN A 430 12.78 -27.83 17.65
CA ASN A 430 11.42 -28.38 17.63
C ASN A 430 10.38 -27.41 17.02
N GLY A 431 10.83 -26.23 16.56
CA GLY A 431 9.93 -25.20 16.02
C GLY A 431 9.18 -25.62 14.75
N ARG A 432 9.72 -26.55 13.95
CA ARG A 432 9.11 -26.94 12.67
C ARG A 432 7.72 -27.57 12.84
N ASP A 433 7.60 -28.59 13.68
CA ASP A 433 6.34 -29.34 13.80
C ASP A 433 5.26 -28.46 14.44
N ALA A 434 5.63 -27.58 15.38
CA ALA A 434 4.74 -26.57 15.94
C ALA A 434 4.29 -25.53 14.89
N LEU A 435 5.17 -25.11 13.97
CA LEU A 435 4.81 -24.21 12.87
C LEU A 435 3.78 -24.83 11.93
N PHE A 436 3.93 -26.12 11.59
CA PHE A 436 2.95 -26.80 10.74
C PHE A 436 1.58 -26.95 11.41
N VAL A 437 1.53 -27.21 12.73
CA VAL A 437 0.26 -27.19 13.47
C VAL A 437 -0.35 -25.80 13.46
N ASP A 438 0.45 -24.76 13.71
CA ASP A 438 -0.08 -23.39 13.70
C ASP A 438 -0.63 -23.01 12.32
N LEU A 439 0.07 -23.34 11.23
CA LEU A 439 -0.42 -23.13 9.85
C LEU A 439 -1.70 -23.91 9.55
N ALA A 440 -1.79 -25.16 10.02
CA ALA A 440 -2.98 -25.98 9.81
C ALA A 440 -4.19 -25.46 10.59
N LEU A 441 -3.96 -24.91 11.79
CA LEU A 441 -4.99 -24.25 12.60
C LEU A 441 -5.46 -22.94 11.96
N ASP A 442 -4.52 -22.14 11.44
CA ASP A 442 -4.77 -20.89 10.70
C ASP A 442 -5.68 -21.13 9.48
N ASP A 443 -5.32 -22.09 8.63
CA ASP A 443 -6.12 -22.46 7.45
C ASP A 443 -7.47 -23.07 7.85
N PHE A 444 -7.50 -23.90 8.90
CA PHE A 444 -8.75 -24.49 9.37
C PHE A 444 -9.71 -23.43 9.93
N LEU A 445 -9.22 -22.42 10.66
CA LEU A 445 -10.02 -21.30 11.13
C LEU A 445 -10.68 -20.56 9.95
N ARG A 446 -9.91 -20.25 8.91
CA ARG A 446 -10.44 -19.62 7.69
C ARG A 446 -11.57 -20.46 7.09
N VAL A 447 -11.35 -21.77 6.91
CA VAL A 447 -12.35 -22.70 6.37
C VAL A 447 -13.61 -22.75 7.23
N VAL A 448 -13.48 -22.71 8.57
CA VAL A 448 -14.64 -22.67 9.48
C VAL A 448 -15.43 -21.38 9.28
N ILE A 449 -14.79 -20.22 9.19
CA ILE A 449 -15.48 -18.95 8.94
C ILE A 449 -16.19 -18.98 7.58
N GLU A 450 -15.46 -19.31 6.50
CA GLU A 450 -15.97 -19.30 5.13
C GLU A 450 -17.21 -20.20 4.95
N ARG A 451 -17.20 -21.40 5.55
CA ARG A 451 -18.36 -22.31 5.51
C ARG A 451 -19.59 -21.72 6.18
N ASN A 452 -19.41 -20.85 7.18
CA ASN A 452 -20.50 -20.28 7.96
C ASN A 452 -20.99 -18.93 7.43
N LEU A 453 -20.25 -18.23 6.57
CA LEU A 453 -20.63 -16.93 6.01
C LEU A 453 -21.97 -16.92 5.26
N CYS A 454 -22.43 -18.07 4.75
CA CYS A 454 -23.71 -18.18 4.04
C CYS A 454 -24.93 -18.41 4.96
N HIS A 455 -24.72 -18.54 6.27
CA HIS A 455 -25.78 -18.74 7.26
C HIS A 455 -26.29 -17.42 7.84
N ASP A 456 -27.49 -17.44 8.41
CA ASP A 456 -28.06 -16.28 9.13
C ASP A 456 -27.35 -16.14 10.50
N ILE A 457 -26.18 -15.51 10.50
CA ILE A 457 -25.38 -15.27 11.69
C ILE A 457 -25.92 -14.05 12.44
N SER A 458 -26.23 -14.22 13.73
CA SER A 458 -26.67 -13.10 14.57
C SER A 458 -25.60 -12.01 14.69
N GLY A 459 -26.00 -10.75 14.90
CA GLY A 459 -25.05 -9.65 15.13
C GLY A 459 -24.11 -9.90 16.31
N ASP A 460 -24.59 -10.56 17.36
CA ASP A 460 -23.76 -10.92 18.53
C ASP A 460 -22.67 -11.94 18.19
N GLU A 461 -23.03 -12.96 17.40
CA GLU A 461 -22.08 -13.96 16.93
C GLU A 461 -21.07 -13.36 15.95
N LEU A 462 -21.50 -12.46 15.04
CA LEU A 462 -20.58 -11.70 14.19
C LEU A 462 -19.56 -10.90 15.02
N ALA A 463 -20.02 -10.21 16.08
CA ALA A 463 -19.14 -9.43 16.93
C ALA A 463 -18.10 -10.29 17.67
N GLU A 464 -18.50 -11.49 18.12
CA GLU A 464 -17.60 -12.47 18.75
C GLU A 464 -16.59 -13.04 17.76
N LEU A 465 -17.03 -13.41 16.55
CA LEU A 465 -16.16 -13.89 15.48
C LEU A 465 -15.14 -12.83 15.09
N ILE A 466 -15.55 -11.56 14.95
CA ILE A 466 -14.63 -10.44 14.65
C ILE A 466 -13.55 -10.32 15.74
N THR A 467 -13.91 -10.43 17.02
CA THR A 467 -12.92 -10.44 18.11
C THR A 467 -11.89 -11.55 17.90
N MET A 468 -12.35 -12.79 17.72
CA MET A 468 -11.46 -13.96 17.64
C MET A 468 -10.62 -13.98 16.37
N VAL A 469 -11.18 -13.62 15.21
CA VAL A 469 -10.42 -13.57 13.95
C VAL A 469 -9.41 -12.42 13.95
N THR A 470 -9.71 -11.30 14.62
CA THR A 470 -8.71 -10.22 14.81
C THR A 470 -7.59 -10.66 15.76
N GLU A 471 -7.91 -11.37 16.85
CA GLU A 471 -6.90 -12.00 17.72
C GLU A 471 -6.00 -12.96 16.94
N ASP A 472 -6.61 -13.79 16.11
CA ASP A 472 -5.92 -14.77 15.26
C ASP A 472 -4.93 -14.10 14.30
N LEU A 473 -5.36 -13.02 13.65
CA LEU A 473 -4.50 -12.24 12.76
C LEU A 473 -3.30 -11.63 13.51
N LEU A 474 -3.53 -11.10 14.73
CA LEU A 474 -2.47 -10.54 15.60
C LEU A 474 -1.49 -11.60 16.16
N ILE A 475 -1.84 -12.89 16.13
CA ILE A 475 -0.88 -13.95 16.41
C ILE A 475 0.22 -13.96 15.34
N THR A 476 -0.17 -13.75 14.08
CA THR A 476 0.68 -13.85 12.89
C THR A 476 1.36 -12.55 12.51
N GLU A 477 0.66 -11.42 12.61
CA GLU A 477 1.12 -10.11 12.17
C GLU A 477 1.07 -9.10 13.32
N GLU A 478 2.21 -8.50 13.65
CA GLU A 478 2.27 -7.39 14.59
C GLU A 478 1.75 -6.12 13.92
N ASN A 479 0.63 -5.60 14.41
CA ASN A 479 0.00 -4.40 13.87
C ASN A 479 -0.68 -3.60 14.98
N ASP A 480 -0.03 -2.51 15.40
CA ASP A 480 -0.53 -1.66 16.49
C ASP A 480 -1.97 -1.16 16.26
N GLU A 481 -2.36 -0.89 15.00
CA GLU A 481 -3.71 -0.38 14.71
C GLU A 481 -4.78 -1.45 14.95
N LEU A 482 -4.50 -2.70 14.56
CA LEU A 482 -5.38 -3.83 14.86
C LEU A 482 -5.40 -4.13 16.36
N GLU A 483 -4.27 -4.00 17.05
CA GLU A 483 -4.18 -4.20 18.50
C GLU A 483 -5.01 -3.17 19.27
N TYR A 484 -4.83 -1.87 19.00
CA TYR A 484 -5.62 -0.80 19.61
C TYR A 484 -7.11 -0.95 19.29
N SER A 485 -7.44 -1.28 18.04
CA SER A 485 -8.84 -1.50 17.62
C SER A 485 -9.46 -2.70 18.32
N LEU A 486 -8.72 -3.81 18.50
CA LEU A 486 -9.19 -4.98 19.22
C LEU A 486 -9.40 -4.67 20.71
N GLY A 487 -8.48 -3.94 21.34
CA GLY A 487 -8.64 -3.47 22.72
C GLY A 487 -9.92 -2.67 22.90
N HIS A 488 -10.17 -1.72 21.99
CA HIS A 488 -11.37 -0.89 21.99
C HIS A 488 -12.63 -1.73 21.75
N TRP A 489 -12.60 -2.64 20.78
CA TRP A 489 -13.70 -3.56 20.47
C TRP A 489 -14.08 -4.46 21.66
N LYS A 490 -13.09 -5.04 22.35
CA LYS A 490 -13.32 -5.88 23.53
C LYS A 490 -13.94 -5.09 24.68
N ARG A 491 -13.48 -3.86 24.93
CA ARG A 491 -14.05 -2.96 25.94
C ARG A 491 -15.52 -2.66 25.63
N LEU A 492 -15.83 -2.36 24.37
CA LEU A 492 -17.20 -2.16 23.90
C LEU A 492 -18.09 -3.38 24.13
N GLY A 493 -17.56 -4.59 23.98
CA GLY A 493 -18.26 -5.85 24.22
C GLY A 493 -18.78 -6.02 25.65
N GLN A 494 -18.30 -5.24 26.62
CA GLN A 494 -18.78 -5.26 28.02
C GLN A 494 -20.04 -4.43 28.24
N ARG A 495 -20.46 -3.64 27.24
CA ARG A 495 -21.65 -2.79 27.27
C ARG A 495 -22.78 -3.44 26.44
N PRO A 496 -24.06 -3.11 26.68
CA PRO A 496 -25.17 -3.62 25.87
C PRO A 496 -25.00 -3.24 24.39
N ARG A 497 -24.89 -4.27 23.53
CA ARG A 497 -24.64 -4.12 22.10
C ARG A 497 -25.86 -3.58 21.35
N PHE A 498 -25.62 -3.03 20.17
CA PHE A 498 -26.64 -2.54 19.22
C PHE A 498 -27.60 -1.45 19.74
N LYS A 499 -27.20 -0.73 20.79
CA LYS A 499 -27.79 0.59 21.12
C LYS A 499 -27.15 1.66 20.23
N GLN A 500 -27.87 2.74 19.93
CA GLN A 500 -27.42 3.79 19.01
C GLN A 500 -25.97 4.27 19.28
N GLN A 501 -25.67 4.72 20.50
CA GLN A 501 -24.33 5.21 20.85
C GLN A 501 -23.27 4.12 20.81
N TRP A 502 -23.61 2.90 21.25
CA TRP A 502 -22.71 1.74 21.14
C TRP A 502 -22.40 1.43 19.68
N SER A 503 -23.41 1.48 18.80
CA SER A 503 -23.25 1.21 17.37
C SER A 503 -22.45 2.29 16.65
N LEU A 504 -22.55 3.55 17.07
CA LEU A 504 -21.69 4.63 16.58
C LEU A 504 -20.22 4.38 16.97
N GLU A 505 -19.95 4.00 18.23
CA GLU A 505 -18.60 3.71 18.72
C GLU A 505 -18.04 2.44 18.06
N ALA A 506 -18.85 1.37 17.94
CA ALA A 506 -18.48 0.14 17.26
C ALA A 506 -18.19 0.37 15.77
N LYS A 507 -18.98 1.23 15.09
CA LYS A 507 -18.73 1.60 13.70
C LYS A 507 -17.40 2.34 13.54
N ALA A 508 -17.04 3.23 14.47
CA ALA A 508 -15.75 3.90 14.46
C ALA A 508 -14.57 2.90 14.61
N VAL A 509 -14.70 1.89 15.47
CA VAL A 509 -13.71 0.80 15.58
C VAL A 509 -13.67 -0.04 14.31
N LEU A 510 -14.83 -0.37 13.73
CA LEU A 510 -14.92 -1.15 12.49
C LEU A 510 -14.19 -0.46 11.33
N ASP A 511 -14.33 0.86 11.21
CA ASP A 511 -13.62 1.67 10.21
C ASP A 511 -12.10 1.60 10.36
N ARG A 512 -11.60 1.58 11.62
CA ARG A 512 -10.17 1.42 11.91
C ARG A 512 -9.66 0.04 11.52
N VAL A 513 -10.37 -1.02 11.92
CA VAL A 513 -10.03 -2.41 11.55
C VAL A 513 -10.02 -2.55 10.02
N GLY A 514 -11.04 -2.02 9.33
CA GLY A 514 -11.13 -2.07 7.87
C GLY A 514 -9.94 -1.40 7.17
N ARG A 515 -9.50 -0.22 7.63
CA ARG A 515 -8.32 0.46 7.06
C ARG A 515 -7.02 -0.27 7.38
N ALA A 516 -6.85 -0.76 8.60
CA ALA A 516 -5.69 -1.55 8.97
C ALA A 516 -5.58 -2.80 8.09
N LEU A 517 -6.69 -3.49 7.88
CA LEU A 517 -6.79 -4.65 7.00
C LEU A 517 -6.50 -4.32 5.54
N GLY A 518 -7.01 -3.20 5.03
CA GLY A 518 -6.67 -2.68 3.71
C GLY A 518 -5.16 -2.48 3.53
N ALA A 519 -4.49 -1.89 4.53
CA ALA A 519 -3.04 -1.70 4.50
C ALA A 519 -2.26 -3.03 4.51
N VAL A 520 -2.75 -4.06 5.22
CA VAL A 520 -2.18 -5.42 5.15
C VAL A 520 -2.29 -5.98 3.74
N ILE A 521 -3.47 -5.91 3.14
CA ILE A 521 -3.73 -6.39 1.78
C ILE A 521 -2.86 -5.67 0.76
N ASP A 522 -2.79 -4.33 0.83
CA ASP A 522 -1.97 -3.52 -0.07
C ASP A 522 -0.48 -3.86 0.04
N ARG A 523 0.01 -4.13 1.25
CA ARG A 523 1.39 -4.58 1.48
C ARG A 523 1.70 -5.88 0.76
N TYR A 524 0.77 -6.84 0.79
CA TYR A 524 0.91 -8.10 0.03
C TYR A 524 0.99 -7.84 -1.47
N TYR A 525 0.09 -7.02 -2.03
CA TYR A 525 0.12 -6.70 -3.46
C TYR A 525 1.41 -5.98 -3.87
N GLN A 526 1.86 -5.00 -3.08
CA GLN A 526 3.07 -4.24 -3.38
C GLN A 526 4.34 -5.10 -3.38
N ILE A 527 4.40 -6.14 -2.55
CA ILE A 527 5.58 -7.02 -2.44
C ILE A 527 5.49 -8.18 -3.43
N LEU A 528 4.36 -8.88 -3.48
CA LEU A 528 4.23 -10.14 -4.21
C LEU A 528 3.95 -9.96 -5.70
N GLN A 529 3.08 -9.01 -6.07
CA GLN A 529 2.58 -8.91 -7.45
C GLN A 529 3.68 -8.58 -8.46
N PRO A 530 4.58 -7.61 -8.22
CA PRO A 530 5.68 -7.33 -9.15
C PRO A 530 6.61 -8.53 -9.35
N MET A 531 6.90 -9.28 -8.27
CA MET A 531 7.73 -10.49 -8.35
C MET A 531 7.02 -11.62 -9.10
N ALA A 532 5.72 -11.77 -8.91
CA ALA A 532 4.90 -12.75 -9.61
C ALA A 532 4.84 -12.47 -11.11
N GLU A 533 4.70 -11.21 -11.51
CA GLU A 533 4.77 -10.78 -12.91
C GLU A 533 6.14 -11.05 -13.53
N PHE A 534 7.20 -10.71 -12.81
CA PHE A 534 8.57 -10.92 -13.24
C PHE A 534 8.90 -12.41 -13.42
N LEU A 535 8.73 -13.22 -12.36
CA LEU A 535 9.02 -14.66 -12.42
C LEU A 535 8.04 -15.41 -13.31
N GLY A 536 6.74 -15.09 -13.24
CA GLY A 536 5.72 -15.75 -14.05
C GLY A 536 5.96 -15.57 -15.55
N THR A 537 6.36 -14.37 -15.97
CA THR A 537 6.76 -14.12 -17.36
C THR A 537 7.99 -14.94 -17.73
N ALA A 538 9.01 -15.00 -16.86
CA ALA A 538 10.23 -15.76 -17.12
C ALA A 538 10.00 -17.29 -17.15
N PHE A 539 9.04 -17.78 -16.37
CA PHE A 539 8.63 -19.19 -16.32
C PHE A 539 7.65 -19.59 -17.42
N GLU A 540 7.19 -18.64 -18.24
CA GLU A 540 6.12 -18.86 -19.23
C GLU A 540 4.82 -19.38 -18.57
N ALA A 541 4.52 -18.92 -17.36
CA ALA A 541 3.32 -19.29 -16.62
C ALA A 541 2.04 -18.78 -17.29
N GLU A 542 0.90 -19.42 -17.01
CA GLU A 542 -0.37 -19.01 -17.59
C GLU A 542 -0.74 -17.56 -17.19
N PRO A 543 -1.09 -16.67 -18.15
CA PRO A 543 -1.26 -15.24 -17.86
C PRO A 543 -2.25 -14.92 -16.74
N TRP A 544 -3.35 -15.67 -16.65
CA TRP A 544 -4.36 -15.45 -15.62
C TRP A 544 -3.86 -15.79 -14.20
N ILE A 545 -2.95 -16.76 -14.06
CA ILE A 545 -2.31 -17.09 -12.77
C ILE A 545 -1.40 -15.94 -12.33
N ILE A 546 -0.69 -15.32 -13.28
CA ILE A 546 0.17 -14.17 -13.01
C ILE A 546 -0.69 -12.99 -12.54
N THR A 547 -1.76 -12.67 -13.27
CA THR A 547 -2.67 -11.55 -12.94
C THR A 547 -3.35 -11.71 -11.59
N LEU A 548 -3.81 -12.93 -11.25
CA LEU A 548 -4.52 -13.19 -9.99
C LEU A 548 -3.61 -13.65 -8.85
N PHE A 549 -2.28 -13.60 -9.03
CA PHE A 549 -1.34 -14.24 -8.12
C PHE A 549 -1.53 -13.79 -6.67
N SER A 550 -1.42 -12.48 -6.42
CA SER A 550 -1.49 -11.90 -5.08
C SER A 550 -2.91 -11.91 -4.53
N GLU A 551 -3.92 -11.77 -5.39
CA GLU A 551 -5.33 -11.87 -5.01
C GLU A 551 -5.65 -13.22 -4.37
N GLU A 552 -5.19 -14.31 -4.98
CA GLU A 552 -5.40 -15.66 -4.46
C GLU A 552 -4.61 -15.92 -3.17
N VAL A 553 -3.47 -15.25 -2.95
CA VAL A 553 -2.76 -15.31 -1.65
C VAL A 553 -3.59 -14.62 -0.57
N VAL A 554 -4.11 -13.43 -0.85
CA VAL A 554 -4.95 -12.67 0.09
C VAL A 554 -6.26 -13.42 0.39
N ARG A 555 -6.95 -13.96 -0.61
CA ARG A 555 -8.16 -14.78 -0.44
C ARG A 555 -7.93 -16.01 0.44
N GLY A 556 -6.74 -16.59 0.36
CA GLY A 556 -6.33 -17.73 1.18
C GLY A 556 -5.91 -17.39 2.62
N SER A 557 -6.06 -16.14 3.06
CA SER A 557 -5.61 -15.67 4.38
C SER A 557 -6.75 -15.35 5.35
N PRO A 558 -6.50 -15.36 6.68
CA PRO A 558 -7.49 -14.92 7.68
C PRO A 558 -7.94 -13.46 7.51
N ALA A 559 -7.09 -12.62 6.88
CA ALA A 559 -7.44 -11.24 6.58
C ALA A 559 -8.70 -11.16 5.68
N PHE A 560 -8.85 -12.09 4.72
CA PHE A 560 -10.04 -12.15 3.88
C PHE A 560 -11.28 -12.60 4.67
N ALA A 561 -11.13 -13.57 5.57
CA ALA A 561 -12.21 -14.01 6.46
C ALA A 561 -12.69 -12.86 7.36
N LEU A 562 -11.75 -12.08 7.92
CA LEU A 562 -12.08 -10.87 8.69
C LEU A 562 -12.84 -9.87 7.82
N ALA A 563 -12.34 -9.54 6.63
CA ALA A 563 -13.00 -8.60 5.71
C ALA A 563 -14.46 -9.00 5.40
N ALA A 564 -14.71 -10.30 5.23
CA ALA A 564 -16.06 -10.82 5.00
C ALA A 564 -16.97 -10.61 6.22
N LEU A 565 -16.47 -10.84 7.44
CA LEU A 565 -17.21 -10.56 8.68
C LEU A 565 -17.50 -9.07 8.86
N LEU A 566 -16.53 -8.19 8.58
CA LEU A 566 -16.74 -6.73 8.65
C LEU A 566 -17.85 -6.28 7.69
N ARG A 567 -17.87 -6.85 6.47
CA ARG A 567 -18.91 -6.56 5.46
C ARG A 567 -20.30 -6.98 5.92
N GLN A 568 -20.43 -8.08 6.68
CA GLN A 568 -21.72 -8.53 7.20
C GLN A 568 -22.21 -7.73 8.41
N ILE A 569 -21.31 -7.32 9.31
CA ILE A 569 -21.71 -6.56 10.51
C ILE A 569 -22.00 -5.08 10.20
N ASP A 570 -21.37 -4.51 9.16
CA ASP A 570 -21.49 -3.09 8.85
C ASP A 570 -22.96 -2.63 8.67
N PRO A 571 -23.80 -3.28 7.84
CA PRO A 571 -25.20 -2.89 7.71
C PRO A 571 -25.99 -2.96 9.03
N VAL A 572 -25.66 -3.91 9.91
CA VAL A 572 -26.29 -4.06 11.23
C VAL A 572 -25.93 -2.89 12.14
N LEU A 573 -24.66 -2.48 12.16
CA LEU A 573 -24.20 -1.32 12.92
C LEU A 573 -24.79 -0.02 12.38
N ARG A 574 -24.78 0.19 11.05
CA ARG A 574 -25.35 1.39 10.43
C ARG A 574 -26.82 1.58 10.78
N LYS A 575 -27.62 0.51 10.64
CA LYS A 575 -29.05 0.51 10.98
C LYS A 575 -29.26 0.85 12.46
N SER A 576 -28.50 0.22 13.36
CA SER A 576 -28.62 0.44 14.81
C SER A 576 -28.13 1.81 15.26
N ALA A 577 -27.18 2.40 14.53
CA ALA A 577 -26.65 3.74 14.74
C ALA A 577 -27.49 4.85 14.09
N GLU A 578 -28.51 4.50 13.30
CA GLU A 578 -29.30 5.43 12.47
C GLU A 578 -28.42 6.20 11.46
N LEU A 579 -27.43 5.53 10.88
CA LEU A 579 -26.57 6.07 9.83
C LEU A 579 -27.15 5.77 8.44
N GLY A 580 -27.45 6.80 7.65
CA GLY A 580 -27.81 6.67 6.24
C GLY A 580 -26.61 6.25 5.38
N ASN A 581 -26.80 5.82 4.13
CA ASN A 581 -25.71 5.35 3.25
C ASN A 581 -24.86 6.49 2.66
N TRP A 582 -25.30 7.73 2.87
CA TRP A 582 -24.67 8.94 2.38
C TRP A 582 -24.24 9.85 3.53
N GLN A 583 -23.06 10.45 3.39
CA GLN A 583 -22.67 11.64 4.12
C GLN A 583 -22.56 12.78 3.11
N VAL A 584 -23.59 13.61 3.03
CA VAL A 584 -23.57 14.82 2.21
C VAL A 584 -22.71 15.86 2.92
N ILE A 585 -21.65 16.28 2.23
CA ILE A 585 -20.67 17.26 2.71
C ILE A 585 -21.08 18.65 2.22
N SER A 586 -21.44 18.75 0.94
CA SER A 586 -21.96 19.94 0.29
C SER A 586 -23.24 19.58 -0.46
N PRO A 587 -24.42 20.03 -0.02
CA PRO A 587 -25.68 19.72 -0.69
C PRO A 587 -25.81 20.48 -2.01
N GLY A 588 -26.54 19.91 -2.97
CA GLY A 588 -26.78 20.57 -4.24
C GLY A 588 -27.70 19.76 -5.16
N GLN A 589 -27.96 20.31 -6.34
CA GLN A 589 -28.59 19.61 -7.45
C GLN A 589 -27.80 19.90 -8.72
N THR A 590 -27.47 18.86 -9.48
CA THR A 590 -26.70 19.03 -10.72
C THR A 590 -27.07 18.00 -11.78
N THR A 591 -26.67 18.25 -13.01
CA THR A 591 -26.70 17.30 -14.12
C THR A 591 -25.39 17.40 -14.89
N GLY A 592 -24.67 16.29 -15.04
CA GLY A 592 -23.36 16.28 -15.69
C GLY A 592 -22.94 14.90 -16.20
N ILE A 593 -21.90 14.87 -17.03
CA ILE A 593 -21.29 13.62 -17.52
C ILE A 593 -20.44 12.97 -16.43
N VAL A 594 -20.56 11.66 -16.26
CA VAL A 594 -19.80 10.91 -15.24
C VAL A 594 -18.38 10.61 -15.73
N ASP A 595 -17.37 10.98 -14.94
CA ASP A 595 -15.99 10.48 -15.09
C ASP A 595 -15.50 9.85 -13.78
N VAL A 596 -14.61 8.86 -13.91
CA VAL A 596 -14.11 8.04 -12.80
C VAL A 596 -12.61 8.21 -12.69
N VAL A 597 -12.14 8.54 -11.49
CA VAL A 597 -10.73 8.78 -11.20
C VAL A 597 -10.30 8.03 -9.94
N SER A 598 -9.08 7.50 -9.96
CA SER A 598 -8.52 6.82 -8.77
C SER A 598 -8.15 7.81 -7.66
N ASN A 599 -7.82 9.05 -8.02
CA ASN A 599 -7.44 10.09 -7.07
C ASN A 599 -7.81 11.46 -7.63
N MET A 600 -8.47 12.28 -6.82
CA MET A 600 -8.87 13.64 -7.18
C MET A 600 -7.67 14.53 -7.56
N GLN A 601 -6.49 14.29 -6.97
CA GLN A 601 -5.28 15.04 -7.28
C GLN A 601 -4.89 14.96 -8.75
N SER A 602 -5.17 13.84 -9.41
CA SER A 602 -4.77 13.58 -10.80
C SER A 602 -5.48 14.46 -11.83
N ILE A 603 -6.52 15.18 -11.42
CA ILE A 603 -7.36 16.00 -12.31
C ILE A 603 -7.36 17.50 -11.98
N GLN A 604 -6.60 17.95 -10.97
CA GLN A 604 -6.59 19.36 -10.54
C GLN A 604 -6.19 20.34 -11.65
N SER A 605 -5.35 19.90 -12.58
CA SER A 605 -4.88 20.70 -13.72
C SER A 605 -5.67 20.43 -15.01
N LYS A 606 -6.78 19.69 -14.97
CA LYS A 606 -7.60 19.39 -16.16
C LYS A 606 -8.69 20.44 -16.36
N ASP A 607 -8.78 20.97 -17.58
CA ASP A 607 -9.91 21.77 -18.01
C ASP A 607 -11.04 20.88 -18.53
N PHE A 608 -12.19 20.90 -17.84
CA PHE A 608 -13.40 20.21 -18.27
C PHE A 608 -14.22 21.12 -19.18
N SER A 609 -14.49 20.69 -20.41
CA SER A 609 -15.26 21.47 -21.38
C SER A 609 -16.78 21.41 -21.17
N GLN A 610 -17.24 20.49 -20.31
CA GLN A 610 -18.64 20.22 -20.03
C GLN A 610 -18.84 20.02 -18.53
N ASN A 611 -20.09 20.18 -18.07
CA ASN A 611 -20.43 19.96 -16.68
C ASN A 611 -20.22 18.48 -16.29
N THR A 612 -19.35 18.20 -15.32
CA THR A 612 -18.86 16.86 -15.02
C THR A 612 -19.16 16.44 -13.58
N VAL A 613 -19.53 15.17 -13.40
CA VAL A 613 -19.71 14.47 -12.14
C VAL A 613 -18.52 13.54 -11.94
N ILE A 614 -17.75 13.75 -10.89
CA ILE A 614 -16.56 12.94 -10.60
C ILE A 614 -16.88 11.89 -9.56
N ILE A 615 -16.59 10.62 -9.90
CA ILE A 615 -16.52 9.53 -8.93
C ILE A 615 -15.04 9.28 -8.61
N ALA A 616 -14.59 9.70 -7.43
CA ALA A 616 -13.17 9.65 -7.01
C ALA A 616 -12.96 8.62 -5.91
N ASP A 617 -11.98 7.72 -6.08
CA ASP A 617 -11.68 6.70 -5.07
C ASP A 617 -11.00 7.25 -3.82
N ILE A 618 -10.16 8.27 -3.98
CA ILE A 618 -9.35 8.87 -2.91
C ILE A 618 -9.46 10.39 -2.96
N ILE A 619 -9.62 11.01 -1.78
CA ILE A 619 -9.59 12.46 -1.58
C ILE A 619 -8.67 12.79 -0.41
N THR A 620 -7.57 13.48 -0.69
CA THR A 620 -6.55 13.80 0.32
C THR A 620 -6.83 15.08 1.10
N GLY A 621 -7.80 15.89 0.69
CA GLY A 621 -8.15 17.18 1.30
C GLY A 621 -7.30 18.38 0.84
N ALA A 622 -6.25 18.15 0.06
CA ALA A 622 -5.32 19.18 -0.41
C ALA A 622 -5.64 19.68 -1.82
N GLU A 623 -6.68 19.12 -2.45
CA GLU A 623 -7.04 19.35 -3.84
C GLU A 623 -7.83 20.64 -4.04
N GLU A 624 -7.51 21.36 -5.11
CA GLU A 624 -8.42 22.35 -5.69
C GLU A 624 -9.47 21.63 -6.55
N ILE A 625 -10.70 22.15 -6.59
CA ILE A 625 -11.78 21.60 -7.42
C ILE A 625 -11.74 22.31 -8.79
N PRO A 626 -11.43 21.59 -9.90
CA PRO A 626 -11.45 22.17 -11.24
C PRO A 626 -12.77 22.84 -11.62
N ALA A 627 -12.68 23.82 -12.51
CA ALA A 627 -13.86 24.44 -13.11
C ALA A 627 -14.71 23.40 -13.86
N ASN A 628 -16.04 23.64 -13.93
CA ASN A 628 -17.04 22.78 -14.56
C ASN A 628 -17.21 21.38 -13.93
N ILE A 629 -16.62 21.11 -12.77
CA ILE A 629 -17.08 20.02 -11.90
C ILE A 629 -18.27 20.52 -11.10
N SER A 630 -19.35 19.74 -11.08
CA SER A 630 -20.57 20.09 -10.34
C SER A 630 -20.97 19.07 -9.29
N ALA A 631 -20.42 17.86 -9.34
CA ALA A 631 -20.53 16.90 -8.26
C ALA A 631 -19.24 16.09 -8.07
N ILE A 632 -18.96 15.75 -6.82
CA ILE A 632 -17.91 14.82 -6.40
C ILE A 632 -18.57 13.77 -5.51
N ILE A 633 -18.44 12.50 -5.88
CA ILE A 633 -18.89 11.36 -5.09
C ILE A 633 -17.69 10.46 -4.81
N THR A 634 -17.55 10.00 -3.57
CA THR A 634 -16.41 9.19 -3.16
C THR A 634 -16.81 8.12 -2.15
N PRO A 635 -16.16 6.93 -2.13
CA PRO A 635 -16.24 6.03 -1.00
C PRO A 635 -15.35 6.47 0.18
N ASP A 636 -14.43 7.40 -0.04
CA ASP A 636 -13.47 7.85 0.96
C ASP A 636 -14.12 8.78 2.00
N THR A 637 -13.77 8.61 3.27
CA THR A 637 -14.32 9.41 4.35
C THR A 637 -13.72 10.81 4.32
N THR A 638 -14.58 11.83 4.21
CA THR A 638 -14.15 13.22 4.29
C THR A 638 -14.84 13.93 5.45
N ASP A 639 -14.07 14.59 6.30
CA ASP A 639 -14.63 15.38 7.41
C ASP A 639 -15.37 16.62 6.87
N ILE A 640 -16.47 17.00 7.53
CA ILE A 640 -17.37 18.07 7.06
C ILE A 640 -16.67 19.42 7.16
N VAL A 641 -15.75 19.63 8.09
CA VAL A 641 -15.01 20.89 8.23
C VAL A 641 -13.62 20.86 7.60
N SER A 642 -13.29 19.83 6.81
CA SER A 642 -12.03 19.77 6.08
C SER A 642 -11.94 20.90 5.03
N HIS A 643 -10.72 21.27 4.63
CA HIS A 643 -10.54 22.36 3.66
C HIS A 643 -11.22 22.07 2.31
N VAL A 644 -11.17 20.84 1.82
CA VAL A 644 -11.83 20.45 0.57
C VAL A 644 -13.35 20.53 0.67
N ALA A 645 -13.92 20.19 1.84
CA ALA A 645 -15.35 20.31 2.11
C ALA A 645 -15.81 21.78 2.08
N ILE A 646 -15.04 22.68 2.70
CA ILE A 646 -15.29 24.12 2.68
C ILE A 646 -15.24 24.65 1.24
N ARG A 647 -14.21 24.29 0.46
CA ARG A 647 -14.09 24.68 -0.95
C ARG A 647 -15.27 24.21 -1.79
N ALA A 648 -15.74 22.97 -1.61
CA ALA A 648 -16.88 22.42 -2.32
C ALA A 648 -18.17 23.22 -2.08
N ARG A 649 -18.44 23.62 -0.83
CA ARG A 649 -19.61 24.46 -0.48
C ARG A 649 -19.56 25.82 -1.15
N ASN A 650 -18.40 26.45 -1.11
CA ASN A 650 -18.21 27.78 -1.70
C ASN A 650 -18.35 27.76 -3.22
N ALA A 651 -17.87 26.69 -3.85
CA ALA A 651 -18.04 26.46 -5.27
C ALA A 651 -19.45 25.97 -5.65
N LYS A 652 -20.35 25.75 -4.67
CA LYS A 652 -21.69 25.16 -4.85
C LYS A 652 -21.65 23.82 -5.59
N VAL A 653 -20.59 23.04 -5.34
CA VAL A 653 -20.39 21.70 -5.90
C VAL A 653 -21.02 20.69 -4.96
N LEU A 654 -21.88 19.82 -5.48
CA LEU A 654 -22.42 18.71 -4.69
C LEU A 654 -21.26 17.79 -4.29
N PHE A 655 -21.08 17.54 -3.00
CA PHE A 655 -20.00 16.68 -2.53
C PHE A 655 -20.56 15.72 -1.48
N ALA A 656 -20.42 14.42 -1.70
CA ALA A 656 -20.90 13.40 -0.76
C ALA A 656 -20.01 12.15 -0.73
N THR A 657 -19.87 11.57 0.47
CA THR A 657 -19.34 10.23 0.66
C THR A 657 -20.47 9.20 0.57
N CYS A 658 -20.31 8.18 -0.26
CA CYS A 658 -21.21 7.02 -0.35
C CYS A 658 -20.55 5.82 0.30
N TYR A 659 -21.17 5.29 1.35
CA TYR A 659 -20.64 4.12 2.06
C TYR A 659 -21.09 2.79 1.47
N ASP A 660 -22.09 2.81 0.58
CA ASP A 660 -22.57 1.62 -0.10
C ASP A 660 -21.69 1.29 -1.31
N SER A 661 -21.01 0.15 -1.24
CA SER A 661 -20.08 -0.29 -2.28
C SER A 661 -20.80 -0.61 -3.60
N ASP A 662 -22.03 -1.12 -3.53
CA ASP A 662 -22.80 -1.50 -4.71
C ASP A 662 -23.25 -0.25 -5.47
N THR A 663 -23.72 0.78 -4.75
CA THR A 663 -24.01 2.09 -5.32
C THR A 663 -22.77 2.74 -5.96
N ILE A 664 -21.59 2.68 -5.31
CA ILE A 664 -20.35 3.19 -5.92
C ILE A 664 -19.99 2.39 -7.19
N ALA A 665 -20.09 1.07 -7.16
CA ALA A 665 -19.83 0.24 -8.34
C ALA A 665 -20.79 0.57 -9.49
N GLN A 666 -22.08 0.81 -9.18
CA GLN A 666 -23.08 1.25 -10.15
C GLN A 666 -22.70 2.61 -10.74
N LEU A 667 -22.38 3.61 -9.91
CA LEU A 667 -21.96 4.95 -10.37
C LEU A 667 -20.69 4.90 -11.23
N LYS A 668 -19.74 4.02 -10.92
CA LYS A 668 -18.55 3.81 -11.76
C LYS A 668 -18.87 3.15 -13.11
N SER A 669 -19.86 2.25 -13.13
CA SER A 669 -20.22 1.49 -14.35
C SER A 669 -20.83 2.38 -15.44
N ILE A 670 -21.45 3.51 -15.07
CA ILE A 670 -22.10 4.47 -15.97
C ILE A 670 -21.16 5.58 -16.45
N ARG A 671 -19.84 5.37 -16.39
CA ARG A 671 -18.84 6.30 -16.93
C ARG A 671 -19.21 6.74 -18.36
N GLY A 672 -19.09 8.04 -18.63
CA GLY A 672 -19.42 8.66 -19.91
C GLY A 672 -20.92 8.91 -20.15
N HIS A 673 -21.81 8.52 -19.24
CA HIS A 673 -23.24 8.82 -19.31
C HIS A 673 -23.58 10.11 -18.55
N TRP A 674 -24.72 10.71 -18.89
CA TRP A 674 -25.24 11.88 -18.20
C TRP A 674 -26.06 11.47 -16.97
N LEU A 675 -25.79 12.10 -15.84
CA LEU A 675 -26.43 11.79 -14.57
C LEU A 675 -26.99 13.07 -13.96
N GLN A 676 -28.26 13.02 -13.57
CA GLN A 676 -28.86 14.03 -12.70
C GLN A 676 -28.73 13.57 -11.25
N LEU A 677 -28.22 14.43 -10.37
CA LEU A 677 -28.08 14.16 -8.94
C LEU A 677 -28.81 15.23 -8.13
N SER A 678 -29.43 14.82 -7.04
CA SER A 678 -30.04 15.71 -6.05
C SER A 678 -29.97 15.11 -4.65
N VAL A 679 -29.98 15.96 -3.62
CA VAL A 679 -30.08 15.51 -2.22
C VAL A 679 -31.55 15.52 -1.81
N ASN A 680 -32.06 14.38 -1.34
CA ASN A 680 -33.44 14.27 -0.88
C ASN A 680 -33.60 14.75 0.59
N VAL A 681 -34.84 14.76 1.10
CA VAL A 681 -35.16 15.21 2.47
C VAL A 681 -34.53 14.31 3.55
N ALA A 682 -34.21 13.05 3.22
CA ALA A 682 -33.52 12.13 4.12
C ALA A 682 -32.00 12.36 4.15
N GLY A 683 -31.47 13.24 3.29
CA GLY A 683 -30.04 13.50 3.15
C GLY A 683 -29.30 12.51 2.25
N ASP A 684 -30.02 11.66 1.51
CA ASP A 684 -29.42 10.75 0.54
C ASP A 684 -29.25 11.43 -0.82
N VAL A 685 -28.19 11.05 -1.54
CA VAL A 685 -28.01 11.45 -2.94
C VAL A 685 -28.83 10.52 -3.82
N VAL A 686 -29.83 11.07 -4.51
CA VAL A 686 -30.66 10.39 -5.49
C VAL A 686 -30.14 10.74 -6.88
N PHE A 687 -30.00 9.74 -7.74
CA PHE A 687 -29.50 9.92 -9.09
C PHE A 687 -30.33 9.17 -10.13
N GLU A 688 -30.48 9.79 -11.31
CA GLU A 688 -31.19 9.25 -12.46
C GLU A 688 -30.39 9.52 -13.74
N GLU A 689 -30.31 8.54 -14.65
CA GLU A 689 -29.71 8.73 -15.96
C GLU A 689 -30.54 9.73 -16.78
N SER A 690 -29.85 10.70 -17.38
CA SER A 690 -30.45 11.77 -18.16
C SER A 690 -29.95 11.75 -19.60
N ARG A 691 -30.66 12.41 -20.52
CA ARG A 691 -30.21 12.56 -21.91
C ARG A 691 -29.49 13.89 -22.06
N GLU A 692 -28.49 13.94 -22.94
CA GLU A 692 -27.74 15.17 -23.27
C GLU A 692 -28.67 16.36 -23.66
N ALA A 693 -29.86 16.08 -24.21
CA ALA A 693 -30.85 17.10 -24.56
C ALA A 693 -31.49 17.78 -23.33
N ASP A 694 -31.64 17.08 -22.21
CA ASP A 694 -32.21 17.59 -20.96
C ASP A 694 -31.19 18.42 -20.16
N ALA A 695 -29.90 18.35 -20.53
CA ALA A 695 -28.80 19.08 -19.91
C ALA A 695 -28.58 20.50 -20.52
N LYS A 696 -29.21 20.83 -21.66
CA LYS A 696 -29.03 22.13 -22.34
C LYS A 696 -29.70 23.32 -21.63
N ASP A 697 -30.59 23.05 -20.67
CA ASP A 697 -31.17 24.07 -19.79
C ASP A 697 -30.38 24.29 -18.49
N ALA A 698 -29.34 23.47 -18.21
CA ALA A 698 -28.44 23.70 -17.09
C ALA A 698 -27.48 24.84 -17.46
N LYS A 699 -27.65 26.01 -16.82
CA LYS A 699 -26.63 27.07 -16.90
C LYS A 699 -25.28 26.48 -16.49
N PRO A 700 -24.20 26.70 -17.27
CA PRO A 700 -22.87 26.37 -16.79
C PRO A 700 -22.64 27.10 -15.46
N LEU A 701 -22.05 26.42 -14.48
CA LEU A 701 -21.59 27.03 -13.22
C LEU A 701 -20.50 28.11 -13.45
N SER A 702 -20.08 28.34 -14.70
CA SER A 702 -19.08 29.32 -15.12
C SER A 702 -19.67 30.72 -15.37
N GLU A 703 -20.29 31.31 -14.36
CA GLU A 703 -20.16 32.75 -14.13
C GLU A 703 -19.76 32.93 -12.66
N GLN A 704 -18.61 32.34 -12.26
CA GLN A 704 -17.91 32.88 -11.10
C GLN A 704 -17.41 34.26 -11.52
N SER A 705 -18.16 35.28 -11.14
CA SER A 705 -17.84 36.68 -11.39
C SER A 705 -16.38 36.92 -11.00
N ALA A 706 -15.58 37.47 -11.92
CA ALA A 706 -14.31 38.08 -11.54
C ALA A 706 -14.59 39.02 -10.36
N ILE A 707 -13.80 38.91 -9.29
CA ILE A 707 -14.02 39.71 -8.08
C ILE A 707 -13.95 41.19 -8.50
N PRO A 708 -15.05 41.97 -8.41
CA PRO A 708 -15.11 43.32 -9.00
C PRO A 708 -14.13 44.31 -8.36
N HIS A 709 -13.63 43.99 -7.17
CA HIS A 709 -12.65 44.77 -6.44
C HIS A 709 -11.26 44.17 -6.66
N LEU A 710 -10.42 44.84 -7.47
CA LEU A 710 -8.97 44.62 -7.38
C LEU A 710 -8.58 44.76 -5.91
N LEU A 711 -7.87 43.77 -5.38
CA LEU A 711 -7.36 43.79 -4.01
C LEU A 711 -6.57 45.09 -3.80
N SER A 712 -6.80 45.75 -2.65
CA SER A 712 -6.00 46.92 -2.29
C SER A 712 -4.53 46.51 -2.21
N ARG A 713 -3.67 47.22 -2.93
CA ARG A 713 -2.21 47.02 -2.89
C ARG A 713 -1.63 47.71 -1.66
N PRO A 714 -1.36 46.98 -0.57
CA PRO A 714 -0.84 47.58 0.65
C PRO A 714 0.61 47.99 0.42
N GLY A 715 1.03 49.10 1.03
CA GLY A 715 2.43 49.51 1.03
C GLY A 715 3.20 48.88 2.19
N PHE A 716 4.52 48.82 2.08
CA PHE A 716 5.38 48.55 3.23
C PHE A 716 5.19 49.63 4.30
N THR A 717 4.92 49.21 5.54
CA THR A 717 4.84 50.11 6.70
C THR A 717 6.01 49.86 7.64
N ASP A 718 6.14 48.64 8.14
CA ASP A 718 7.13 48.21 9.13
C ASP A 718 7.51 46.74 8.89
N TYR A 719 8.62 46.28 9.48
CA TYR A 719 9.05 44.88 9.33
C TYR A 719 8.28 43.89 10.20
N ALA A 720 7.76 44.32 11.35
CA ALA A 720 6.99 43.50 12.27
C ALA A 720 6.00 44.36 13.06
N VAL A 721 4.83 43.82 13.34
CA VAL A 721 3.78 44.48 14.13
C VAL A 721 3.24 43.52 15.20
N THR A 722 2.85 44.08 16.34
CA THR A 722 2.24 43.32 17.44
C THR A 722 0.73 43.13 17.21
N ALA A 723 0.12 42.17 17.92
CA ALA A 723 -1.35 42.01 17.90
C ALA A 723 -2.11 43.29 18.31
N GLY A 724 -1.46 44.24 19.00
CA GLY A 724 -1.98 45.57 19.28
C GLY A 724 -2.38 46.35 18.02
N GLU A 725 -1.63 46.16 16.95
CA GLU A 725 -1.55 47.02 15.77
C GLU A 725 -2.18 46.40 14.51
N PHE A 726 -2.66 45.15 14.61
CA PHE A 726 -3.32 44.43 13.52
C PHE A 726 -4.57 45.18 13.01
N ASN A 727 -4.64 45.40 11.71
CA ASN A 727 -5.78 45.96 11.01
C ASN A 727 -5.84 45.47 9.55
N GLU A 728 -6.98 45.63 8.88
CA GLU A 728 -7.20 45.17 7.50
C GLU A 728 -6.20 45.75 6.48
N GLY A 729 -5.54 46.86 6.80
CA GLY A 729 -4.56 47.51 5.94
C GLY A 729 -3.14 46.94 6.03
N ASN A 730 -2.78 46.24 7.12
CA ASN A 730 -1.42 45.72 7.33
C ASN A 730 -1.33 44.20 7.48
N VAL A 731 -2.41 43.51 7.81
CA VAL A 731 -2.46 42.05 7.94
C VAL A 731 -3.72 41.48 7.29
N GLY A 732 -3.77 40.16 7.10
CA GLY A 732 -4.91 39.48 6.50
C GLY A 732 -6.03 39.19 7.50
N GLY A 733 -7.01 38.43 7.01
CA GLY A 733 -8.23 38.10 7.74
C GLY A 733 -7.98 37.34 9.04
N LYS A 734 -7.00 36.41 9.09
CA LYS A 734 -6.75 35.59 10.29
C LYS A 734 -6.30 36.45 11.46
N SER A 735 -5.30 37.30 11.23
CA SER A 735 -4.79 38.19 12.27
C SER A 735 -5.82 39.24 12.67
N HIS A 736 -6.53 39.82 11.69
CA HIS A 736 -7.55 40.83 11.95
C HIS A 736 -8.72 40.28 12.78
N ASN A 737 -9.22 39.09 12.45
CA ASN A 737 -10.33 38.46 13.14
C ASN A 737 -9.97 38.12 14.60
N LEU A 738 -8.77 37.60 14.86
CA LEU A 738 -8.29 37.37 16.23
C LEU A 738 -8.21 38.67 17.04
N LYS A 739 -7.76 39.77 16.41
CA LYS A 739 -7.74 41.09 17.05
C LYS A 739 -9.14 41.56 17.44
N GLN A 740 -10.15 41.34 16.60
CA GLN A 740 -11.53 41.75 16.91
C GLN A 740 -12.12 41.05 18.15
N LEU A 741 -11.61 39.87 18.52
CA LEU A 741 -12.02 39.13 19.72
C LEU A 741 -11.38 39.67 21.02
N HIS A 742 -10.28 40.42 20.91
CA HIS A 742 -9.53 40.87 22.06
C HIS A 742 -10.38 41.82 22.95
N GLY A 743 -10.63 41.40 24.19
CA GLY A 743 -11.49 42.14 25.13
C GLY A 743 -12.99 41.95 24.93
N LYS A 744 -13.42 41.11 23.97
CA LYS A 744 -14.83 40.73 23.77
C LYS A 744 -15.17 39.32 24.26
N VAL A 745 -14.17 38.46 24.44
CA VAL A 745 -14.36 37.08 24.92
C VAL A 745 -14.08 36.96 26.43
N PRO A 746 -14.76 36.04 27.15
CA PRO A 746 -14.48 35.78 28.57
C PRO A 746 -13.08 35.24 28.83
N ASN A 747 -12.57 35.43 30.06
CA ASN A 747 -11.20 35.07 30.46
C ASN A 747 -10.85 33.57 30.39
N TRP A 748 -11.84 32.68 30.27
CA TRP A 748 -11.61 31.24 30.14
C TRP A 748 -11.39 30.80 28.67
N ILE A 749 -11.65 31.72 27.72
CA ILE A 749 -11.33 31.56 26.30
C ILE A 749 -10.04 32.31 26.03
N HIS A 750 -8.96 31.57 25.80
CA HIS A 750 -7.63 32.11 25.61
C HIS A 750 -7.35 32.37 24.12
N LEU A 751 -6.62 33.44 23.82
CA LEU A 751 -6.10 33.73 22.48
C LEU A 751 -4.57 33.55 22.53
N PRO A 752 -3.95 32.79 21.62
CA PRO A 752 -2.50 32.62 21.61
C PRO A 752 -1.78 33.95 21.34
N ALA A 753 -0.59 34.11 21.94
CA ALA A 753 0.26 35.26 21.65
C ALA A 753 0.68 35.26 20.17
N SER A 754 0.70 36.44 19.56
CA SER A 754 0.97 36.59 18.13
C SER A 754 1.65 37.90 17.76
N VAL A 755 2.50 37.84 16.74
CA VAL A 755 3.02 38.98 15.98
C VAL A 755 2.85 38.70 14.48
N ALA A 756 2.99 39.71 13.63
CA ALA A 756 2.94 39.51 12.19
C ALA A 756 4.07 40.25 11.48
N LEU A 757 4.56 39.68 10.39
CA LEU A 757 5.23 40.45 9.34
C LEU A 757 4.11 40.98 8.44
N PRO A 758 3.85 42.30 8.42
CA PRO A 758 2.72 42.87 7.70
C PRO A 758 2.89 42.77 6.17
N PHE A 759 1.85 43.16 5.44
CA PHE A 759 1.90 43.30 3.99
C PHE A 759 3.05 44.21 3.53
N GLY A 760 3.61 43.91 2.36
CA GLY A 760 4.72 44.67 1.78
C GLY A 760 6.11 44.25 2.27
N VAL A 761 6.22 43.45 3.35
CA VAL A 761 7.53 42.99 3.86
C VAL A 761 8.22 42.04 2.90
N PHE A 762 7.48 41.12 2.26
CA PHE A 762 8.07 40.22 1.26
C PHE A 762 8.68 41.01 0.10
N GLU A 763 7.94 41.98 -0.43
CA GLU A 763 8.36 42.85 -1.53
C GLU A 763 9.59 43.67 -1.13
N GLU A 764 9.58 44.31 0.04
CA GLU A 764 10.72 45.06 0.57
C GLU A 764 11.97 44.17 0.70
N VAL A 765 11.83 42.95 1.25
CA VAL A 765 12.95 41.99 1.37
C VAL A 765 13.47 41.54 0.00
N LEU A 766 12.56 41.27 -0.95
CA LEU A 766 12.92 40.79 -2.29
C LEU A 766 13.77 41.82 -3.05
N PHE A 767 13.43 43.10 -2.95
CA PHE A 767 14.08 44.18 -3.71
C PHE A 767 15.32 44.78 -3.04
N ARG A 768 15.70 44.31 -1.83
CA ARG A 768 16.94 44.71 -1.15
C ARG A 768 18.20 44.30 -1.92
N GLU A 769 19.29 45.04 -1.68
CA GLU A 769 20.55 44.83 -2.41
C GLU A 769 21.13 43.41 -2.20
N GLU A 770 21.01 42.87 -0.99
CA GLU A 770 21.51 41.51 -0.68
C GLU A 770 20.76 40.42 -1.47
N ASN A 771 19.51 40.68 -1.86
CA ASN A 771 18.64 39.75 -2.57
C ASN A 771 18.54 40.02 -4.09
N ARG A 772 19.32 40.95 -4.66
CA ARG A 772 19.26 41.36 -6.08
C ARG A 772 19.29 40.20 -7.08
N LYS A 773 20.06 39.13 -6.80
CA LYS A 773 20.11 37.93 -7.64
C LYS A 773 18.80 37.15 -7.61
N VAL A 774 18.22 36.99 -6.41
CA VAL A 774 16.94 36.30 -6.18
C VAL A 774 15.81 37.06 -6.85
N SER A 775 15.76 38.40 -6.68
CA SER A 775 14.80 39.29 -7.32
C SER A 775 14.76 39.13 -8.85
N LYS A 776 15.92 39.20 -9.51
CA LYS A 776 16.00 39.05 -10.98
C LYS A 776 15.52 37.69 -11.45
N GLN A 777 15.84 36.63 -10.72
CA GLN A 777 15.38 35.27 -11.06
C GLN A 777 13.87 35.15 -10.85
N TYR A 778 13.34 35.72 -9.78
CA TYR A 778 11.92 35.73 -9.47
C TYR A 778 11.10 36.45 -10.55
N GLU A 779 11.51 37.66 -10.94
CA GLU A 779 10.86 38.43 -12.01
C GLU A 779 10.85 37.69 -13.36
N ALA A 780 11.98 37.05 -13.72
CA ALA A 780 12.06 36.25 -14.94
C ALA A 780 11.07 35.07 -14.92
N LEU A 781 11.02 34.33 -13.81
CA LEU A 781 10.13 33.17 -13.66
C LEU A 781 8.64 33.57 -13.64
N ILE A 782 8.29 34.70 -13.03
CA ILE A 782 6.92 35.24 -13.10
C ILE A 782 6.53 35.53 -14.55
N HIS A 783 7.40 36.19 -15.31
CA HIS A 783 7.10 36.49 -16.71
C HIS A 783 6.93 35.23 -17.57
N ASP A 784 7.64 34.15 -17.25
CA ASP A 784 7.54 32.87 -17.96
C ASP A 784 6.25 32.10 -17.62
N ILE A 785 5.71 32.24 -16.39
CA ILE A 785 4.50 31.52 -15.96
C ILE A 785 3.25 31.90 -16.77
N ASP A 786 3.22 33.13 -17.28
CA ASP A 786 2.09 33.67 -18.06
C ASP A 786 2.17 33.28 -19.55
N LYS A 787 3.30 32.71 -20.02
CA LYS A 787 3.55 32.42 -21.44
C LYS A 787 3.60 30.93 -21.80
N GLU A 788 3.69 30.06 -20.81
CA GLU A 788 3.99 28.63 -20.99
C GLU A 788 2.74 27.73 -21.02
N LYS A 789 2.84 26.59 -21.73
CA LYS A 789 1.80 25.55 -21.77
C LYS A 789 1.73 24.81 -20.42
N GLU A 790 0.59 24.21 -20.10
CA GLU A 790 0.31 23.57 -18.79
C GLU A 790 1.42 22.63 -18.29
N ASN A 791 2.02 21.81 -19.16
CA ASN A 791 3.03 20.84 -18.75
C ASN A 791 4.36 21.45 -18.26
N ALA A 792 4.67 22.71 -18.60
CA ALA A 792 5.88 23.40 -18.13
C ALA A 792 5.64 24.20 -16.84
N ARG A 793 4.38 24.35 -16.41
CA ARG A 793 3.97 25.17 -15.27
C ARG A 793 4.51 24.65 -13.94
N ASP A 794 4.40 23.34 -13.70
CA ASP A 794 4.79 22.74 -12.42
C ASP A 794 6.30 22.88 -12.16
N GLU A 795 7.11 22.80 -13.21
CA GLU A 795 8.55 23.02 -13.13
C GLU A 795 8.87 24.48 -12.77
N ILE A 796 8.18 25.45 -13.39
CA ILE A 796 8.32 26.88 -13.11
C ILE A 796 7.90 27.19 -11.67
N LEU A 797 6.76 26.66 -11.22
CA LEU A 797 6.30 26.80 -9.85
C LEU A 797 7.30 26.22 -8.84
N GLY A 798 7.87 25.05 -9.14
CA GLY A 798 8.95 24.46 -8.34
C GLY A 798 10.20 25.34 -8.28
N LYS A 799 10.57 26.00 -9.39
CA LYS A 799 11.67 26.97 -9.45
C LYS A 799 11.35 28.23 -8.64
N LEU A 800 10.15 28.80 -8.78
CA LEU A 800 9.70 29.98 -8.01
C LEU A 800 9.77 29.72 -6.51
N ARG A 801 9.25 28.59 -6.04
CA ARG A 801 9.35 28.18 -4.62
C ARG A 801 10.81 28.11 -4.18
N LYS A 802 11.69 27.44 -4.93
CA LYS A 802 13.13 27.38 -4.62
C LYS A 802 13.80 28.76 -4.61
N THR A 803 13.40 29.67 -5.50
CA THR A 803 13.90 31.05 -5.55
C THR A 803 13.48 31.83 -4.32
N VAL A 804 12.22 31.78 -3.90
CA VAL A 804 11.79 32.42 -2.64
C VAL A 804 12.54 31.85 -1.44
N MET A 805 12.78 30.53 -1.42
CA MET A 805 13.54 29.88 -0.34
C MET A 805 15.01 30.29 -0.28
N SER A 806 15.59 30.97 -1.28
CA SER A 806 16.97 31.46 -1.25
C SER A 806 17.12 32.89 -0.73
N LEU A 807 16.02 33.55 -0.33
CA LEU A 807 16.07 34.89 0.27
C LEU A 807 16.92 34.92 1.55
N ALA A 808 17.71 35.99 1.67
CA ALA A 808 18.41 36.38 2.89
C ALA A 808 17.55 37.36 3.69
N ALA A 809 17.57 37.24 5.01
CA ALA A 809 16.86 38.15 5.92
C ALA A 809 17.68 39.43 6.13
N PRO A 810 17.09 40.63 5.94
CA PRO A 810 17.73 41.89 6.33
C PRO A 810 17.95 41.97 7.84
N GLU A 811 19.06 42.55 8.30
CA GLU A 811 19.35 42.67 9.75
C GLU A 811 18.28 43.50 10.48
N GLU A 812 17.74 44.54 9.83
CA GLU A 812 16.68 45.38 10.38
C GLU A 812 15.40 44.58 10.62
N LEU A 813 15.03 43.69 9.69
CA LEU A 813 13.87 42.81 9.86
C LEU A 813 14.04 41.93 11.10
N VAL A 814 15.23 41.33 11.28
CA VAL A 814 15.51 40.47 12.43
C VAL A 814 15.41 41.25 13.74
N SER A 815 15.91 42.49 13.78
CA SER A 815 15.84 43.35 14.97
C SER A 815 14.40 43.73 15.31
N CYS A 816 13.63 44.25 14.34
CA CYS A 816 12.25 44.65 14.55
C CYS A 816 11.37 43.47 14.97
N LEU A 817 11.56 42.30 14.34
CA LEU A 817 10.82 41.09 14.72
C LEU A 817 11.16 40.66 16.16
N ARG A 818 12.43 40.75 16.57
CA ARG A 818 12.84 40.41 17.94
C ARG A 818 12.18 41.31 18.98
N GLU A 819 12.11 42.61 18.70
CA GLU A 819 11.44 43.59 19.55
C GLU A 819 9.94 43.30 19.64
N ALA A 820 9.26 43.14 18.51
CA ALA A 820 7.83 42.82 18.47
C ALA A 820 7.50 41.51 19.21
N MET A 821 8.32 40.46 19.03
CA MET A 821 8.14 39.18 19.73
C MET A 821 8.33 39.34 21.25
N TYR A 822 9.34 40.10 21.68
CA TYR A 822 9.57 40.37 23.09
C TYR A 822 8.38 41.12 23.72
N GLU A 823 7.85 42.14 23.05
CA GLU A 823 6.66 42.87 23.50
C GLU A 823 5.41 42.00 23.58
N ALA A 824 5.21 41.13 22.58
CA ALA A 824 4.11 40.16 22.55
C ALA A 824 4.30 38.96 23.50
N ARG A 825 5.42 38.91 24.23
CA ARG A 825 5.82 37.80 25.12
C ARG A 825 5.98 36.46 24.40
N LEU A 826 6.34 36.50 23.12
CA LEU A 826 6.71 35.32 22.35
C LEU A 826 8.20 35.01 22.53
N PRO A 827 8.58 33.72 22.70
CA PRO A 827 9.98 33.34 22.79
C PRO A 827 10.67 33.55 21.45
N TRP A 828 11.88 34.13 21.48
CA TRP A 828 12.72 34.18 20.29
C TRP A 828 13.17 32.76 19.91
N PRO A 829 13.07 32.34 18.63
CA PRO A 829 13.45 30.98 18.23
C PRO A 829 14.95 30.75 18.38
N GLU A 830 15.34 29.67 19.07
CA GLU A 830 16.75 29.26 19.18
C GLU A 830 17.34 28.97 17.79
N ASN A 831 16.54 28.34 16.92
CA ASN A 831 16.88 28.08 15.53
C ASN A 831 16.30 29.16 14.60
N TRP A 832 16.99 30.30 14.52
CA TRP A 832 16.61 31.38 13.61
C TRP A 832 16.55 30.92 12.13
N GLU A 833 17.46 30.06 11.68
CA GLU A 833 17.42 29.55 10.31
C GLU A 833 16.14 28.77 10.01
N GLY A 834 15.65 28.00 10.99
CA GLY A 834 14.37 27.31 10.94
C GLY A 834 13.19 28.29 10.85
N ALA A 835 13.20 29.34 11.68
CA ALA A 835 12.15 30.36 11.67
C ALA A 835 12.11 31.13 10.35
N TRP A 836 13.28 31.52 9.83
CA TRP A 836 13.40 32.17 8.53
C TRP A 836 12.96 31.26 7.38
N ARG A 837 13.26 29.95 7.48
CA ARG A 837 12.74 28.95 6.54
C ARG A 837 11.21 28.88 6.58
N GLY A 838 10.60 28.95 7.76
CA GLY A 838 9.15 29.00 7.95
C GLY A 838 8.53 30.23 7.27
N ILE A 839 9.07 31.43 7.53
CA ILE A 839 8.61 32.68 6.91
C ILE A 839 8.71 32.60 5.38
N LYS A 840 9.87 32.19 4.84
CA LYS A 840 10.05 32.02 3.39
C LYS A 840 9.13 30.97 2.80
N GLY A 841 8.86 29.89 3.53
CA GLY A 841 7.94 28.85 3.09
C GLY A 841 6.50 29.36 2.97
N VAL A 842 6.04 30.19 3.92
CA VAL A 842 4.73 30.86 3.82
C VAL A 842 4.67 31.75 2.58
N TRP A 843 5.69 32.59 2.33
CA TRP A 843 5.74 33.39 1.09
C TRP A 843 5.82 32.54 -0.18
N ALA A 844 6.58 31.44 -0.15
CA ALA A 844 6.71 30.52 -1.27
C ALA A 844 5.38 29.81 -1.58
N SER A 845 4.53 29.60 -0.58
CA SER A 845 3.22 28.95 -0.74
C SER A 845 2.25 29.74 -1.65
N LYS A 846 2.52 31.03 -1.89
CA LYS A 846 1.87 31.81 -2.97
C LYS A 846 1.94 31.09 -4.32
N TRP A 847 2.98 30.29 -4.53
CA TRP A 847 3.27 29.54 -5.74
C TRP A 847 2.98 28.04 -5.60
N ASN A 848 2.14 27.64 -4.64
CA ASN A 848 1.58 26.30 -4.64
C ASN A 848 0.63 26.13 -5.82
N ASP A 849 0.57 24.92 -6.36
CA ASP A 849 -0.18 24.64 -7.58
C ASP A 849 -1.68 24.95 -7.37
N ARG A 850 -2.25 24.51 -6.23
CA ARG A 850 -3.61 24.85 -5.78
C ARG A 850 -3.85 26.35 -5.62
N ALA A 851 -2.89 27.08 -5.05
CA ALA A 851 -3.00 28.52 -4.82
C ALA A 851 -2.97 29.32 -6.14
N LEU A 852 -2.19 28.88 -7.12
CA LEU A 852 -2.19 29.48 -8.45
C LEU A 852 -3.50 29.19 -9.20
N LEU A 853 -3.94 27.93 -9.21
CA LEU A 853 -5.15 27.51 -9.91
C LEU A 853 -6.38 28.26 -9.39
N SER A 854 -6.54 28.32 -8.06
CA SER A 854 -7.65 29.03 -7.42
C SER A 854 -7.67 30.53 -7.78
N ARG A 855 -6.49 31.19 -7.78
CA ARG A 855 -6.35 32.59 -8.23
C ARG A 855 -6.70 32.79 -9.70
N LYS A 856 -6.29 31.86 -10.58
CA LYS A 856 -6.62 31.92 -12.01
C LYS A 856 -8.14 31.80 -12.24
N ILE A 857 -8.79 30.88 -11.53
CA ILE A 857 -10.26 30.70 -11.58
C ILE A 857 -10.98 32.00 -11.20
N ARG A 858 -10.48 32.74 -10.20
CA ARG A 858 -11.06 34.01 -9.75
C ARG A 858 -10.54 35.26 -10.46
N GLY A 859 -9.60 35.11 -11.39
CA GLY A 859 -8.99 36.23 -12.10
C GLY A 859 -8.15 37.16 -11.23
N ILE A 860 -7.57 36.68 -10.12
CA ILE A 860 -6.73 37.47 -9.21
C ILE A 860 -5.30 37.59 -9.78
N PRO A 861 -4.83 38.80 -10.18
CA PRO A 861 -3.48 38.99 -10.68
C PRO A 861 -2.42 38.65 -9.62
N HIS A 862 -1.26 38.16 -10.06
CA HIS A 862 -0.19 37.76 -9.15
C HIS A 862 0.35 38.92 -8.31
N ASP A 863 0.32 40.14 -8.86
CA ASP A 863 0.82 41.37 -8.24
C ASP A 863 -0.17 42.01 -7.25
N ASP A 864 -1.42 41.54 -7.21
CA ASP A 864 -2.45 42.08 -6.31
C ASP A 864 -2.58 41.26 -5.02
N LEU A 865 -1.95 40.08 -4.96
CA LEU A 865 -1.92 39.23 -3.77
C LEU A 865 -0.70 39.54 -2.90
N PHE A 866 -0.93 40.09 -1.71
CA PHE A 866 0.09 40.37 -0.70
C PHE A 866 -0.05 39.37 0.46
N MET A 867 1.09 38.87 0.94
CA MET A 867 1.14 37.83 1.97
C MET A 867 1.79 38.39 3.24
N ALA A 868 0.98 38.63 4.28
CA ALA A 868 1.49 38.78 5.63
C ALA A 868 1.84 37.40 6.21
N VAL A 869 2.69 37.36 7.24
CA VAL A 869 3.03 36.14 7.95
C VAL A 869 2.68 36.31 9.42
N LEU A 870 1.65 35.60 9.87
CA LEU A 870 1.27 35.53 11.27
C LEU A 870 2.19 34.53 11.99
N ILE A 871 2.90 35.00 13.01
CA ILE A 871 3.75 34.18 13.87
C ILE A 871 3.04 34.02 15.21
N GLN A 872 2.68 32.79 15.53
CA GLN A 872 1.84 32.47 16.69
C GLN A 872 2.47 31.35 17.52
N GLU A 873 2.24 31.38 18.83
CA GLU A 873 2.56 30.25 19.70
C GLU A 873 1.64 29.06 19.39
N VAL A 874 2.23 27.88 19.23
CA VAL A 874 1.50 26.63 19.03
C VAL A 874 0.92 26.18 20.37
N VAL A 875 -0.40 26.00 20.42
CA VAL A 875 -1.05 25.34 21.56
C VAL A 875 -0.72 23.85 21.48
N GLU A 876 -0.11 23.29 22.52
CA GLU A 876 0.17 21.85 22.66
C GLU A 876 -1.14 21.09 22.92
N ALA A 877 -1.99 21.03 21.88
CA ALA A 877 -3.36 20.56 21.99
C ALA A 877 -3.43 19.07 22.38
N GLU A 878 -4.20 18.78 23.43
CA GLU A 878 -4.69 17.43 23.70
C GLU A 878 -5.84 17.12 22.75
N TYR A 879 -6.74 18.10 22.56
CA TYR A 879 -7.80 18.05 21.56
C TYR A 879 -7.81 19.34 20.76
N SER A 880 -8.06 19.23 19.45
CA SER A 880 -8.39 20.37 18.61
C SER A 880 -9.80 20.24 18.09
N PHE A 881 -10.49 21.36 17.95
CA PHE A 881 -11.88 21.40 17.51
C PHE A 881 -12.09 22.46 16.44
N VAL A 882 -13.04 22.19 15.55
CA VAL A 882 -13.54 23.14 14.56
C VAL A 882 -15.05 23.26 14.74
N ILE A 883 -15.55 24.49 14.75
CA ILE A 883 -16.94 24.82 15.06
C ILE A 883 -17.54 25.59 13.88
N HIS A 884 -18.65 25.11 13.36
CA HIS A 884 -19.57 25.88 12.54
C HIS A 884 -20.78 26.29 13.39
N THR A 885 -20.99 27.59 13.50
CA THR A 885 -22.06 28.15 14.34
C THR A 885 -23.45 28.05 13.72
N VAL A 886 -23.55 27.86 12.41
CA VAL A 886 -24.77 27.42 11.72
C VAL A 886 -24.55 25.99 11.26
N ASN A 887 -25.50 25.09 11.48
CA ASN A 887 -25.33 23.70 11.06
C ASN A 887 -25.15 23.63 9.52
N PRO A 888 -23.99 23.15 9.01
CA PRO A 888 -23.70 23.16 7.58
C PRO A 888 -24.53 22.14 6.78
N LEU A 889 -25.18 21.19 7.44
CA LEU A 889 -26.00 20.15 6.83
C LEU A 889 -27.47 20.55 6.72
N THR A 890 -28.00 21.21 7.75
CA THR A 890 -29.43 21.56 7.84
C THR A 890 -29.71 23.03 7.57
N GLY A 891 -28.69 23.89 7.65
CA GLY A 891 -28.83 25.35 7.62
C GLY A 891 -29.46 25.93 8.89
N ASP A 892 -29.63 25.13 9.96
CA ASP A 892 -30.23 25.61 11.20
C ASP A 892 -29.26 26.52 11.97
N GLY A 893 -29.56 27.81 12.01
CA GLY A 893 -28.76 28.80 12.73
C GLY A 893 -28.89 28.73 14.26
N LYS A 894 -29.75 27.87 14.80
CA LYS A 894 -29.82 27.59 16.24
C LYS A 894 -28.96 26.41 16.67
N GLU A 895 -28.34 25.71 15.72
CA GLU A 895 -27.57 24.51 15.99
C GLU A 895 -26.10 24.71 15.60
N VAL A 896 -25.22 24.48 16.57
CA VAL A 896 -23.78 24.41 16.35
C VAL A 896 -23.42 23.01 15.87
N TYR A 897 -22.56 22.92 14.86
CA TYR A 897 -21.89 21.68 14.45
C TYR A 897 -20.41 21.78 14.81
N ALA A 898 -19.86 20.75 15.43
CA ALA A 898 -18.44 20.72 15.74
C ALA A 898 -17.80 19.35 15.49
N GLU A 899 -16.55 19.38 15.08
CA GLU A 899 -15.67 18.21 14.89
C GLU A 899 -14.43 18.35 15.78
N VAL A 900 -14.00 17.24 16.38
CA VAL A 900 -12.93 17.19 17.38
C VAL A 900 -11.96 16.06 17.06
N VAL A 901 -10.67 16.33 17.15
CA VAL A 901 -9.56 15.38 16.95
C VAL A 901 -8.59 15.41 18.13
N SER A 902 -7.91 14.28 18.37
CA SER A 902 -6.79 14.21 19.32
C SER A 902 -5.53 14.82 18.70
N GLY A 903 -4.84 15.67 19.45
CA GLY A 903 -3.70 16.44 18.98
C GLY A 903 -4.09 17.73 18.23
N LEU A 904 -3.20 18.17 17.35
CA LEU A 904 -3.29 19.39 16.55
C LEU A 904 -4.38 19.33 15.47
N GLY A 905 -5.00 20.48 15.20
CA GLY A 905 -6.12 20.65 14.27
C GLY A 905 -5.77 20.33 12.81
N GLU A 906 -4.49 20.36 12.44
CA GLU A 906 -3.98 19.93 11.14
C GLU A 906 -4.39 18.49 10.77
N THR A 907 -4.60 17.64 11.78
CA THR A 907 -5.13 16.28 11.59
C THR A 907 -6.55 16.28 10.99
N LEU A 908 -7.37 17.25 11.41
CA LEU A 908 -8.75 17.43 10.95
C LEU A 908 -8.79 18.18 9.61
N VAL A 909 -8.21 19.37 9.55
CA VAL A 909 -8.30 20.22 8.35
C VAL A 909 -7.55 19.62 7.15
N GLY A 910 -6.53 18.80 7.41
CA GLY A 910 -5.77 18.04 6.40
C GLY A 910 -6.40 16.71 5.97
N ASN A 911 -7.62 16.40 6.43
CA ASN A 911 -8.37 15.19 6.06
C ASN A 911 -7.60 13.87 6.26
N TYR A 912 -6.91 13.70 7.40
CA TYR A 912 -6.23 12.42 7.70
C TYR A 912 -7.25 11.27 7.75
N PRO A 913 -6.90 10.03 7.32
CA PRO A 913 -7.86 8.94 7.22
C PRO A 913 -8.63 8.63 8.51
N GLY A 914 -9.93 8.40 8.38
CA GLY A 914 -10.86 8.21 9.50
C GLY A 914 -11.59 9.49 9.88
N ARG A 915 -12.58 9.38 10.77
CA ARG A 915 -13.51 10.47 11.10
C ARG A 915 -13.14 11.13 12.42
N ALA A 916 -13.39 12.42 12.53
CA ALA A 916 -13.38 13.13 13.81
C ALA A 916 -14.57 12.72 14.70
N LEU A 917 -14.47 12.98 16.01
CA LEU A 917 -15.63 13.01 16.88
C LEU A 917 -16.49 14.18 16.40
N SER A 918 -17.73 13.92 15.99
CA SER A 918 -18.65 14.97 15.53
C SER A 918 -19.89 15.01 16.39
N PHE A 919 -20.39 16.22 16.64
CA PHE A 919 -21.63 16.42 17.38
C PHE A 919 -22.36 17.68 16.90
N THR A 920 -23.67 17.69 17.14
CA THR A 920 -24.47 18.91 17.06
C THR A 920 -24.88 19.36 18.45
N CYS A 921 -25.10 20.65 18.66
CA CYS A 921 -25.59 21.17 19.92
C CYS A 921 -26.51 22.36 19.67
N ASN A 922 -27.72 22.32 20.24
CA ASN A 922 -28.61 23.47 20.18
C ASN A 922 -28.08 24.59 21.07
N LYS A 923 -27.97 25.80 20.52
CA LYS A 923 -27.57 27.02 21.25
C LYS A 923 -28.54 27.32 22.39
N ASP A 924 -29.82 27.03 22.19
CA ASP A 924 -30.87 27.07 23.21
C ASP A 924 -30.86 25.76 24.02
N GLY A 925 -30.34 25.80 25.24
CA GLY A 925 -30.39 24.70 26.20
C GLY A 925 -29.22 23.72 26.19
N LEU A 926 -28.23 23.90 25.30
CA LEU A 926 -26.91 23.26 25.33
C LEU A 926 -26.95 21.74 25.52
N LYS A 927 -27.72 21.05 24.68
CA LYS A 927 -27.81 19.58 24.68
C LYS A 927 -27.04 19.00 23.48
N PRO A 928 -25.81 18.51 23.67
CA PRO A 928 -25.04 17.94 22.59
C PRO A 928 -25.60 16.56 22.17
N LYS A 929 -25.58 16.28 20.87
CA LYS A 929 -25.92 15.00 20.26
C LYS A 929 -24.74 14.53 19.40
N ILE A 930 -24.16 13.39 19.77
CA ILE A 930 -23.07 12.77 19.03
C ILE A 930 -23.58 12.29 17.66
N LYS A 931 -22.81 12.58 16.61
CA LYS A 931 -23.06 12.17 15.23
C LYS A 931 -22.08 11.09 14.77
N ALA A 932 -20.85 11.11 15.26
CA ALA A 932 -19.88 10.02 15.09
C ALA A 932 -18.84 10.04 16.20
N PHE A 933 -18.35 8.85 16.59
CA PHE A 933 -17.15 8.70 17.39
C PHE A 933 -15.90 8.82 16.52
N PRO A 934 -14.75 9.22 17.09
CA PRO A 934 -13.53 9.39 16.32
C PRO A 934 -12.99 8.02 15.88
N SER A 935 -12.53 7.96 14.65
CA SER A 935 -11.92 6.77 14.06
C SER A 935 -10.60 7.08 13.38
N LYS A 936 -9.98 8.25 13.59
CA LYS A 936 -8.67 8.55 12.99
C LYS A 936 -7.57 7.66 13.59
N SER A 937 -6.70 7.14 12.73
CA SER A 937 -5.60 6.25 13.16
C SER A 937 -4.36 7.02 13.61
N ILE A 938 -4.18 8.25 13.14
CA ILE A 938 -3.02 9.10 13.40
C ILE A 938 -3.48 10.47 13.92
N GLY A 939 -2.78 10.98 14.93
CA GLY A 939 -2.84 12.36 15.39
C GLY A 939 -1.49 13.05 15.23
N LEU A 940 -1.52 14.37 15.06
CA LEU A 940 -0.33 15.22 15.01
C LEU A 940 -0.14 15.91 16.35
N PHE A 941 1.08 15.89 16.91
CA PHE A 941 1.40 16.56 18.17
C PHE A 941 2.64 17.42 18.01
N GLY A 942 2.64 18.64 18.54
CA GLY A 942 3.76 19.54 18.37
C GLY A 942 3.64 20.79 19.25
N ARG A 943 4.71 21.59 19.23
CA ARG A 943 4.89 22.77 20.10
C ARG A 943 5.72 23.84 19.39
N GLY A 944 5.93 24.96 20.09
CA GLY A 944 6.82 26.03 19.63
C GLY A 944 6.07 27.11 18.86
N LEU A 945 6.59 27.48 17.70
CA LEU A 945 6.01 28.56 16.87
C LEU A 945 5.47 28.00 15.56
N ILE A 946 4.38 28.61 15.08
CA ILE A 946 3.81 28.37 13.76
C ILE A 946 3.78 29.67 12.97
N PHE A 947 4.19 29.57 11.70
CA PHE A 947 4.18 30.64 10.70
C PHE A 947 2.98 30.39 9.79
N ARG A 948 1.95 31.22 9.89
CA ARG A 948 0.68 31.04 9.18
C ARG A 948 0.56 32.06 8.05
N SER A 949 0.03 31.61 6.91
CA SER A 949 -0.38 32.50 5.83
C SER A 949 -1.46 33.45 6.30
N ASP A 950 -1.38 34.71 5.88
CA ASP A 950 -2.40 35.70 6.20
C ASP A 950 -2.51 36.71 5.05
N SER A 951 -3.01 36.24 3.90
CA SER A 951 -3.04 37.04 2.67
C SER A 951 -4.27 37.95 2.57
N ASN A 952 -4.15 39.05 1.82
CA ASN A 952 -5.28 39.92 1.47
C ASN A 952 -6.29 39.26 0.52
N GLY A 953 -6.04 38.02 0.08
CA GLY A 953 -6.95 37.24 -0.75
C GLY A 953 -7.51 35.98 -0.09
N GLU A 954 -7.20 35.66 1.17
CA GLU A 954 -7.57 34.36 1.75
C GLU A 954 -9.04 34.29 2.20
N ASP A 955 -9.62 35.39 2.69
CA ASP A 955 -10.96 35.45 3.29
C ASP A 955 -11.85 36.49 2.57
N LEU A 956 -11.96 36.40 1.24
CA LEU A 956 -12.81 37.30 0.46
C LEU A 956 -14.27 36.83 0.46
N ALA A 957 -15.21 37.77 0.34
CA ALA A 957 -16.61 37.43 0.12
C ALA A 957 -16.75 36.55 -1.14
N ASP A 958 -17.48 35.43 -1.03
CA ASP A 958 -17.64 34.40 -2.06
C ASP A 958 -16.35 33.64 -2.48
N TYR A 959 -15.22 33.80 -1.78
CA TYR A 959 -13.96 33.09 -2.04
C TYR A 959 -13.23 32.73 -0.74
N ALA A 960 -13.29 31.46 -0.32
CA ALA A 960 -12.42 30.97 0.75
C ALA A 960 -11.15 30.36 0.19
N GLY A 961 -10.02 30.96 0.56
CA GLY A 961 -8.68 30.44 0.34
C GLY A 961 -8.23 29.43 1.40
N ALA A 962 -9.18 28.81 2.12
CA ALA A 962 -8.89 27.86 3.19
C ALA A 962 -7.98 26.73 2.68
N GLY A 963 -6.79 26.61 3.29
CA GLY A 963 -5.79 25.60 2.96
C GLY A 963 -5.06 25.81 1.63
N LEU A 964 -5.25 26.93 0.91
CA LEU A 964 -4.51 27.22 -0.32
C LEU A 964 -3.03 27.46 -0.04
N TYR A 965 -2.77 28.29 0.96
CA TYR A 965 -1.44 28.68 1.40
C TYR A 965 -1.01 27.85 2.62
N ASP A 966 0.29 27.74 2.84
CA ASP A 966 0.83 26.83 3.86
C ASP A 966 0.95 27.53 5.22
N SER A 967 0.67 26.77 6.28
CA SER A 967 1.10 27.08 7.64
C SER A 967 2.24 26.14 8.02
N ILE A 968 3.34 26.67 8.52
CA ILE A 968 4.58 25.93 8.74
C ILE A 968 4.95 26.02 10.20
N MET A 969 5.09 24.89 10.88
CA MET A 969 5.61 24.84 12.24
C MET A 969 7.14 24.91 12.21
N LEU A 970 7.72 25.60 13.19
CA LEU A 970 9.18 25.66 13.38
C LEU A 970 9.76 24.26 13.59
N GLU A 971 9.14 23.51 14.48
CA GLU A 971 9.39 22.09 14.71
C GLU A 971 8.26 21.31 14.03
N PRO A 972 8.56 20.43 13.05
CA PRO A 972 7.53 19.61 12.43
C PRO A 972 6.79 18.77 13.48
N PRO A 973 5.45 18.64 13.37
CA PRO A 973 4.69 17.85 14.34
C PRO A 973 5.04 16.37 14.24
N VAL A 974 5.00 15.70 15.39
CA VAL A 974 5.18 14.26 15.51
C VAL A 974 3.88 13.55 15.15
N LYS A 975 3.96 12.59 14.21
CA LYS A 975 2.86 11.69 13.87
C LYS A 975 2.81 10.56 14.88
N THR A 976 1.69 10.44 15.58
CA THR A 976 1.48 9.43 16.62
C THR A 976 0.27 8.57 16.29
N ARG A 977 0.37 7.25 16.46
CA ARG A 977 -0.81 6.37 16.37
C ARG A 977 -1.72 6.60 17.57
N LEU A 978 -3.02 6.72 17.32
CA LEU A 978 -3.99 7.01 18.37
C LEU A 978 -4.50 5.73 19.00
N ASP A 979 -4.47 5.67 20.32
CA ASP A 979 -5.15 4.63 21.09
C ASP A 979 -6.38 5.22 21.79
N TYR A 980 -7.56 4.79 21.38
CA TYR A 980 -8.83 5.25 21.95
C TYR A 980 -9.28 4.39 23.15
N THR A 981 -8.50 3.37 23.53
CA THR A 981 -8.82 2.56 24.71
C THR A 981 -8.72 3.37 25.98
N GLU A 982 -7.85 4.39 26.06
CA GLU A 982 -7.64 5.25 27.24
C GLU A 982 -8.07 6.71 27.04
N GLU A 983 -8.69 7.02 25.90
CA GLU A 983 -9.06 8.39 25.54
C GLU A 983 -10.26 8.90 26.38
N LEU A 984 -10.09 10.04 27.07
CA LEU A 984 -11.10 10.60 27.98
C LEU A 984 -12.39 10.97 27.25
N LEU A 985 -12.30 11.54 26.04
CA LEU A 985 -13.47 11.84 25.21
C LEU A 985 -14.31 10.59 24.91
N ILE A 986 -13.74 9.39 25.02
CA ILE A 986 -14.45 8.13 24.77
C ILE A 986 -14.89 7.48 26.08
N GLN A 987 -13.97 7.38 27.05
CA GLN A 987 -14.19 6.69 28.31
C GLN A 987 -15.13 7.44 29.26
N ASP A 988 -14.94 8.74 29.39
CA ASP A 988 -15.62 9.56 30.39
C ASP A 988 -16.78 10.33 29.74
N GLU A 989 -18.00 9.89 30.04
CA GLU A 989 -19.21 10.50 29.51
C GLU A 989 -19.47 11.90 30.06
N ASP A 990 -19.11 12.15 31.33
CA ASP A 990 -19.32 13.44 31.97
C ASP A 990 -18.35 14.46 31.39
N PHE A 991 -17.06 14.11 31.29
CA PHE A 991 -16.05 14.94 30.64
C PHE A 991 -16.41 15.22 29.18
N ARG A 992 -16.79 14.19 28.41
CA ARG A 992 -17.18 14.38 27.00
C ARG A 992 -18.36 15.34 26.87
N ASN A 993 -19.38 15.20 27.72
CA ASN A 993 -20.55 16.08 27.68
C ASN A 993 -20.19 17.52 28.05
N GLU A 994 -19.40 17.72 29.12
CA GLU A 994 -18.92 19.05 29.53
C GLU A 994 -18.06 19.70 28.43
N PHE A 995 -17.18 18.92 27.80
CA PHE A 995 -16.35 19.36 26.70
C PHE A 995 -17.19 19.82 25.51
N MET A 996 -18.15 19.00 25.06
CA MET A 996 -19.03 19.34 23.93
C MET A 996 -19.87 20.59 24.21
N VAL A 997 -20.37 20.74 25.44
CA VAL A 997 -21.10 21.95 25.87
C VAL A 997 -20.19 23.17 25.85
N SER A 998 -18.97 23.05 26.34
CA SER A 998 -17.98 24.15 26.36
C SER A 998 -17.65 24.60 24.94
N VAL A 999 -17.37 23.65 24.03
CA VAL A 999 -17.11 23.93 22.61
C VAL A 999 -18.31 24.61 21.94
N ALA A 1000 -19.53 24.13 22.17
CA ALA A 1000 -20.73 24.79 21.64
C ALA A 1000 -20.92 26.23 22.18
N THR A 1001 -20.59 26.43 23.47
CA THR A 1001 -20.66 27.73 24.13
C THR A 1001 -19.63 28.70 23.55
N ILE A 1002 -18.40 28.25 23.26
CA ILE A 1002 -17.39 29.04 22.55
C ILE A 1002 -17.95 29.52 21.21
N GLY A 1003 -18.58 28.62 20.45
CA GLY A 1003 -19.22 28.95 19.17
C GLY A 1003 -20.21 30.10 19.28
N ALA A 1004 -21.15 30.02 20.23
CA ALA A 1004 -22.16 31.04 20.45
C ALA A 1004 -21.57 32.39 20.90
N ILE A 1005 -20.57 32.38 21.79
CA ILE A 1005 -19.91 33.60 22.28
C ILE A 1005 -19.19 34.34 21.14
N ILE A 1006 -18.48 33.61 20.29
CA ILE A 1006 -17.71 34.23 19.20
C ILE A 1006 -18.64 34.75 18.10
N GLU A 1007 -19.70 34.00 17.77
CA GLU A 1007 -20.75 34.47 16.85
C GLU A 1007 -21.39 35.77 17.36
N GLU A 1008 -21.71 35.86 18.65
CA GLU A 1008 -22.27 37.08 19.26
C GLU A 1008 -21.25 38.25 19.23
N ALA A 1009 -19.97 37.97 19.50
CA ALA A 1009 -18.91 38.98 19.53
C ALA A 1009 -18.60 39.61 18.15
N LEU A 1010 -18.82 38.84 17.08
CA LEU A 1010 -18.55 39.24 15.69
C LEU A 1010 -19.82 39.61 14.91
N GLY A 1011 -20.98 39.10 15.32
CA GLY A 1011 -22.30 39.49 14.81
C GLY A 1011 -22.78 38.73 13.57
N PHE A 1012 -22.07 37.69 13.14
CA PHE A 1012 -22.41 36.85 11.99
C PHE A 1012 -21.89 35.42 12.19
N PRO A 1013 -22.44 34.42 11.47
CA PRO A 1013 -21.99 33.02 11.56
C PRO A 1013 -20.48 32.88 11.38
N GLN A 1014 -19.85 32.05 12.22
CA GLN A 1014 -18.42 31.79 12.26
C GLN A 1014 -18.05 30.32 11.98
N ASP A 1015 -16.91 30.16 11.32
CA ASP A 1015 -16.06 28.97 11.29
C ASP A 1015 -14.85 29.22 12.22
N ILE A 1016 -14.76 28.46 13.30
CA ILE A 1016 -13.84 28.69 14.42
C ILE A 1016 -12.93 27.49 14.58
N GLU A 1017 -11.63 27.72 14.63
CA GLU A 1017 -10.63 26.70 14.99
C GLU A 1017 -10.14 26.97 16.42
N GLY A 1018 -10.10 25.92 17.24
CA GLY A 1018 -9.63 26.01 18.61
C GLY A 1018 -8.98 24.74 19.12
N ALA A 1019 -8.43 24.84 20.33
CA ALA A 1019 -7.69 23.78 20.99
C ALA A 1019 -7.99 23.73 22.49
N TYR A 1020 -7.89 22.54 23.07
CA TYR A 1020 -7.96 22.29 24.49
C TYR A 1020 -6.61 21.74 24.96
N CYS A 1021 -6.06 22.36 26.00
CA CYS A 1021 -4.80 21.97 26.61
C CYS A 1021 -4.86 22.24 28.11
N LYS A 1022 -4.60 21.22 28.93
CA LYS A 1022 -4.44 21.32 30.39
C LYS A 1022 -5.61 22.04 31.08
N GLY A 1023 -6.84 21.75 30.67
CA GLY A 1023 -8.04 22.37 31.25
C GLY A 1023 -8.42 23.73 30.68
N GLN A 1024 -7.71 24.24 29.68
CA GLN A 1024 -7.93 25.56 29.09
C GLN A 1024 -8.36 25.46 27.63
N TYR A 1025 -9.29 26.32 27.23
CA TYR A 1025 -9.75 26.44 25.85
C TYR A 1025 -9.08 27.62 25.16
N HIS A 1026 -8.58 27.38 23.96
CA HIS A 1026 -7.92 28.36 23.11
C HIS A 1026 -8.66 28.49 21.80
N VAL A 1027 -8.83 29.72 21.32
CA VAL A 1027 -9.31 30.02 19.97
C VAL A 1027 -8.11 30.47 19.16
N VAL A 1028 -7.74 29.67 18.17
CA VAL A 1028 -6.51 29.88 17.40
C VAL A 1028 -6.79 30.58 16.07
N GLN A 1029 -8.03 30.53 15.57
CA GLN A 1029 -8.48 31.21 14.36
C GLN A 1029 -10.01 31.34 14.34
N THR A 1030 -10.54 32.36 13.69
CA THR A 1030 -11.96 32.47 13.36
C THR A 1030 -12.13 33.19 12.03
N ARG A 1031 -13.18 32.87 11.27
CA ARG A 1031 -13.56 33.54 10.03
C ARG A 1031 -15.08 33.45 9.81
N PRO A 1032 -15.67 34.32 8.97
CA PRO A 1032 -17.07 34.18 8.56
C PRO A 1032 -17.36 32.78 8.01
N GLN A 1033 -18.44 32.15 8.45
CA GLN A 1033 -18.90 30.87 7.91
C GLN A 1033 -19.54 31.09 6.53
N VAL A 1034 -18.95 30.49 5.51
CA VAL A 1034 -19.41 30.61 4.12
C VAL A 1034 -20.50 29.57 3.81
N GLY A 1035 -21.39 29.88 2.86
CA GLY A 1035 -22.42 28.95 2.37
C GLY A 1035 -23.64 28.83 3.30
N THR A 1036 -23.93 29.87 4.09
CA THR A 1036 -25.15 29.94 4.90
C THR A 1036 -26.29 30.59 4.09
N ALA A 1037 -27.54 30.21 4.37
CA ALA A 1037 -28.71 30.64 3.56
C ALA A 1037 -29.07 32.14 3.65
N ASN A 1038 -28.21 32.97 4.26
CA ASN A 1038 -28.41 34.40 4.49
C ASN A 1038 -27.51 35.31 3.62
N GLU A 1039 -26.90 34.80 2.55
CA GLU A 1039 -26.25 35.62 1.51
C GLU A 1039 -27.25 36.13 0.46
#